data_AF-A0A2K1QWT0-F1
#
_entry.id   AF-A0A2K1QWT0-F1
#
_cell.length_a   1.000
_cell.length_b   1.000
_cell.length_c   1.000
_cell.angle_alpha   90.00
_cell.angle_beta   90.00
_cell.angle_gamma   90.00
#
_symmetry.space_group_name_H-M   'P 1'
#
loop_
_entity.id
_entity.type
_entity.pdbx_description
1 polymer ?
#
loop_
_entity_poly.entity_id
_entity_poly.type
_entity_poly.pdbx_seq_one_letter_code
_entity_poly.pdbx_strand_id
1 'polypeptide(L)'
;MTVSCLTTKLHVTRAIKLVHQARRLFSSTRGLRQDVPSPSKTRNIGIIAHIDAGKTTTTERMLYYSGLTRRLGDVDEGSTVTDFLPAERARGITIQSAAVTFTWPPTPPSASSASTSTRLSDTPHNINLIDTPGHADFTFEVLRSLRILDGAVCILDGVAGVEAQTEQVWKQASVYHIPRLVFVNKLDRDGAAFAKTVREVGTRLGAWPAVCQIPWWRSKDGKLQGVGDVIGLRALLYPEGGDGKSVDSFALEQLDGQHAIFADELRKARCALVELLSEHDDNMVERFLECEEDHLLISPVDIVRSLRKLTALTPQSITPLFAGASFRNIGVQPLLDAVVDLLPAPEERPDSEASLADRQIRLNDLLNGKIDVTKHSHLSGRKEKALQGAKTPLSLKNIETCALAFKVVSDPKRGVLVYIRVYSGSVRRNAQLYNTNLKTTERAQRMLRMYANDAVDVESIAAGQIGVIPGLKSTRTGDTLISYTGANPKVGPPPPLNSLQLRPITVPPPVFFTSVEPNSLAEEKHVHEQLALLLREDPSLNVTQDVDSGQTHLSGMGELHLEIARDRLINDLKANARIGSIRIGYREAITTPSSITEIIFDRDIAGKPTKAGCAASVTASEGIPVSPGAWSTDLADSNVMIVTTPGLDEDGLPIDADGPALPGSLSVDQLRSALRSGVSAALSRGPSFSFPLHSTAVHVTFDMTSHLFATTSPSALSAAARLAVTKALKSAVDASPGPSLMEPVMLATISVDEPSLGGVVHDISSARGGQIVSLDSDDASASTGPEAGDNKPVIDPARIYAPPDPFGGMQATDGVHAAGRMRQIVARVPLKEMVGYLKHLRSLTKGRGTFTMKVDQFERMSSQRVKVLMGEMRGGLD
;
A
#
# COMPACT_ATOMS: atom_id res chain seq x y z
N MET A 1 2.28 -83.64 12.02
CA MET A 1 1.45 -82.59 11.37
C MET A 1 0.39 -82.11 12.35
N THR A 2 0.63 -80.98 13.06
CA THR A 2 -0.35 -80.07 13.74
C THR A 2 0.30 -79.24 14.86
N VAL A 3 1.50 -78.67 14.66
CA VAL A 3 2.06 -77.66 15.59
C VAL A 3 2.69 -76.46 14.87
N SER A 4 3.09 -76.60 13.60
CA SER A 4 3.76 -75.52 12.84
C SER A 4 2.84 -74.50 12.15
N CYS A 5 1.50 -74.63 12.25
CA CYS A 5 0.56 -73.75 11.54
C CYS A 5 -0.06 -72.66 12.44
N LEU A 6 0.03 -72.78 13.77
CA LEU A 6 -0.53 -71.79 14.70
C LEU A 6 0.41 -70.62 15.01
N THR A 7 1.73 -70.83 14.98
CA THR A 7 2.72 -69.79 15.34
C THR A 7 2.90 -68.72 14.26
N THR A 8 2.70 -69.05 12.99
CA THR A 8 2.77 -68.08 11.88
C THR A 8 1.50 -67.23 11.78
N LYS A 9 0.32 -67.80 12.10
CA LYS A 9 -0.92 -67.02 12.20
C LYS A 9 -0.90 -66.05 13.40
N LEU A 10 -0.31 -66.41 14.54
CA LEU A 10 -0.26 -65.50 15.69
C LEU A 10 0.65 -64.29 15.46
N HIS A 11 1.80 -64.46 14.78
CA HIS A 11 2.72 -63.34 14.50
C HIS A 11 2.17 -62.37 13.44
N VAL A 12 1.52 -62.88 12.39
CA VAL A 12 0.85 -62.03 11.39
C VAL A 12 -0.34 -61.29 12.00
N THR A 13 -1.11 -61.93 12.89
CA THR A 13 -2.25 -61.26 13.55
C THR A 13 -1.82 -60.23 14.60
N ARG A 14 -0.68 -60.42 15.28
CA ARG A 14 -0.09 -59.40 16.18
C ARG A 14 0.51 -58.23 15.40
N ALA A 15 1.18 -58.48 14.27
CA ALA A 15 1.69 -57.42 13.39
C ALA A 15 0.54 -56.61 12.75
N ILE A 16 -0.54 -57.27 12.31
CA ILE A 16 -1.73 -56.60 11.77
C ILE A 16 -2.50 -55.84 12.86
N LYS A 17 -2.52 -56.33 14.11
CA LYS A 17 -3.10 -55.59 15.25
C LYS A 17 -2.24 -54.40 15.68
N LEU A 18 -0.90 -54.50 15.65
CA LEU A 18 0.00 -53.37 15.89
C LEU A 18 -0.05 -52.33 14.76
N VAL A 19 -0.19 -52.75 13.50
CA VAL A 19 -0.43 -51.83 12.38
C VAL A 19 -1.83 -51.22 12.42
N HIS A 20 -2.85 -51.93 12.91
CA HIS A 20 -4.19 -51.36 13.15
C HIS A 20 -4.27 -50.50 14.42
N GLN A 21 -3.48 -50.77 15.47
CA GLN A 21 -3.36 -49.90 16.64
C GLN A 21 -2.52 -48.67 16.34
N ALA A 22 -1.45 -48.80 15.55
CA ALA A 22 -0.71 -47.67 15.00
C ALA A 22 -1.59 -46.87 14.04
N ARG A 23 -2.39 -47.49 13.18
CA ARG A 23 -3.40 -46.78 12.36
C ARG A 23 -4.54 -46.19 13.18
N ARG A 24 -4.89 -46.71 14.37
CA ARG A 24 -5.86 -46.08 15.29
C ARG A 24 -5.24 -44.95 16.11
N LEU A 25 -3.94 -45.00 16.41
CA LEU A 25 -3.18 -43.91 17.04
C LEU A 25 -2.76 -42.82 16.04
N PHE A 26 -2.76 -43.12 14.74
CA PHE A 26 -2.62 -42.16 13.62
C PHE A 26 -3.97 -41.82 12.95
N SER A 27 -5.11 -42.27 13.50
CA SER A 27 -6.48 -41.96 13.03
C SER A 27 -7.25 -41.06 14.00
N SER A 28 -6.59 -40.44 14.98
CA SER A 28 -7.16 -39.40 15.84
C SER A 28 -7.17 -38.00 15.21
N THR A 29 -6.75 -37.83 13.95
CA THR A 29 -6.98 -36.60 13.17
C THR A 29 -8.40 -36.49 12.59
N ARG A 30 -9.34 -37.34 13.02
CA ARG A 30 -10.78 -37.08 12.88
C ARG A 30 -11.25 -36.18 14.02
N GLY A 31 -10.97 -34.89 13.89
CA GLY A 31 -11.36 -33.91 14.92
C GLY A 31 -10.92 -32.47 14.68
N LEU A 32 -10.59 -32.07 13.46
CA LEU A 32 -10.55 -30.66 13.07
C LEU A 32 -11.34 -30.52 11.77
N ARG A 33 -12.66 -30.74 11.83
CA ARG A 33 -13.53 -29.86 11.04
C ARG A 33 -13.32 -28.48 11.67
N GLN A 34 -12.30 -27.75 11.21
CA GLN A 34 -12.26 -26.32 11.48
C GLN A 34 -13.47 -25.79 10.73
N ASP A 35 -14.56 -25.55 11.47
CA ASP A 35 -15.73 -24.86 10.96
C ASP A 35 -15.24 -23.62 10.18
N VAL A 36 -15.80 -23.42 8.98
CA VAL A 36 -15.53 -22.22 8.21
C VAL A 36 -15.88 -21.03 9.11
N PRO A 37 -14.92 -20.19 9.54
CA PRO A 37 -15.20 -19.12 10.47
C PRO A 37 -16.24 -18.22 9.86
N SER A 38 -17.33 -17.94 10.58
CA SER A 38 -18.32 -16.99 10.09
C SER A 38 -17.65 -15.63 9.88
N PRO A 39 -18.08 -14.84 8.87
CA PRO A 39 -17.49 -13.51 8.66
C PRO A 39 -17.67 -12.62 9.91
N SER A 40 -18.77 -12.75 10.63
CA SER A 40 -19.01 -12.10 11.94
C SER A 40 -17.95 -12.39 13.01
N LYS A 41 -17.33 -13.58 12.97
CA LYS A 41 -16.24 -14.00 13.87
C LYS A 41 -14.85 -13.80 13.28
N THR A 42 -14.75 -13.04 12.19
CA THR A 42 -13.47 -12.71 11.54
C THR A 42 -13.08 -11.27 11.88
N ARG A 43 -11.79 -11.04 12.08
CA ARG A 43 -11.19 -9.70 12.19
C ARG A 43 -10.01 -9.61 11.22
N ASN A 44 -10.08 -8.72 10.25
CA ASN A 44 -8.96 -8.41 9.36
C ASN A 44 -8.29 -7.15 9.88
N ILE A 45 -7.14 -7.31 10.54
CA ILE A 45 -6.44 -6.22 11.20
C ILE A 45 -5.07 -6.00 10.60
N GLY A 46 -4.59 -4.76 10.64
CA GLY A 46 -3.19 -4.46 10.37
C GLY A 46 -2.55 -3.69 11.49
N ILE A 47 -1.23 -3.81 11.61
CA ILE A 47 -0.45 -3.08 12.61
C ILE A 47 0.24 -1.91 11.92
N ILE A 48 0.00 -0.70 12.42
CA ILE A 48 0.59 0.56 11.96
C ILE A 48 1.58 0.99 13.03
N ALA A 49 2.83 1.26 12.66
CA ALA A 49 3.82 1.77 13.60
C ALA A 49 4.95 2.49 12.87
N HIS A 50 5.66 3.39 13.55
CA HIS A 50 6.94 3.89 13.05
C HIS A 50 8.04 2.84 13.12
N ILE A 51 9.19 3.13 12.51
CA ILE A 51 10.41 2.33 12.61
C ILE A 51 10.77 2.16 14.09
N ASP A 52 11.13 0.93 14.44
CA ASP A 52 11.51 0.54 15.80
C ASP A 52 10.44 0.69 16.89
N ALA A 53 9.21 1.13 16.64
CA ALA A 53 8.17 1.26 17.68
C ALA A 53 7.73 -0.08 18.34
N GLY A 54 8.32 -1.21 17.92
CA GLY A 54 8.07 -2.55 18.47
C GLY A 54 6.92 -3.27 17.78
N LYS A 55 6.69 -2.98 16.50
CA LYS A 55 5.66 -3.60 15.65
C LYS A 55 5.81 -5.12 15.58
N THR A 56 6.92 -5.60 15.03
CA THR A 56 7.23 -7.02 14.88
C THR A 56 7.24 -7.73 16.23
N THR A 57 7.84 -7.13 17.26
CA THR A 57 7.84 -7.69 18.62
C THR A 57 6.41 -7.91 19.14
N THR A 58 5.51 -6.95 18.94
CA THR A 58 4.11 -7.08 19.35
C THR A 58 3.40 -8.16 18.55
N THR A 59 3.63 -8.22 17.23
CA THR A 59 3.14 -9.29 16.36
C THR A 59 3.56 -10.67 16.86
N GLU A 60 4.84 -10.88 17.16
CA GLU A 60 5.36 -12.15 17.67
C GLU A 60 4.71 -12.56 18.99
N ARG A 61 4.47 -11.61 19.90
CA ARG A 61 3.75 -11.88 21.15
C ARG A 61 2.30 -12.29 20.87
N MET A 62 1.62 -11.63 19.92
CA MET A 62 0.26 -12.03 19.52
C MET A 62 0.21 -13.47 18.99
N LEU A 63 1.18 -13.86 18.15
CA LEU A 63 1.30 -15.22 17.63
C LEU A 63 1.62 -16.25 18.73
N TYR A 64 2.44 -15.89 19.71
CA TYR A 64 2.76 -16.75 20.84
C TYR A 64 1.56 -16.98 21.76
N TYR A 65 0.83 -15.92 22.12
CA TYR A 65 -0.31 -16.03 23.03
C TYR A 65 -1.51 -16.74 22.40
N SER A 66 -1.72 -16.59 21.08
CA SER A 66 -2.71 -17.39 20.36
C SER A 66 -2.41 -18.90 20.34
N GLY A 67 -1.19 -19.30 20.72
CA GLY A 67 -0.74 -20.69 20.72
C GLY A 67 -0.23 -21.18 19.35
N LEU A 68 -0.13 -20.29 18.35
CA LEU A 68 0.39 -20.64 17.03
C LEU A 68 1.89 -20.93 17.08
N THR A 69 2.66 -20.11 17.80
CA THR A 69 4.10 -20.33 18.03
C THR A 69 4.35 -20.86 19.44
N ARG A 70 5.22 -21.87 19.57
CA ARG A 70 5.62 -22.42 20.88
C ARG A 70 6.76 -21.66 21.54
N ARG A 71 7.49 -20.87 20.77
CA ARG A 71 8.63 -20.07 21.21
C ARG A 71 8.37 -18.61 20.89
N LEU A 72 8.93 -17.75 21.73
CA LEU A 72 8.99 -16.32 21.50
C LEU A 72 10.06 -16.03 20.45
N GLY A 73 9.67 -15.38 19.35
CA GLY A 73 10.63 -14.86 18.36
C GLY A 73 11.29 -13.56 18.84
N ASP A 74 12.52 -13.33 18.41
CA ASP A 74 13.29 -12.11 18.66
C ASP A 74 13.78 -11.52 17.33
N VAL A 75 13.67 -10.20 17.22
CA VAL A 75 14.09 -9.42 16.04
C VAL A 75 15.61 -9.38 15.95
N ASP A 76 16.30 -9.19 17.08
CA ASP A 76 17.76 -9.06 17.11
C ASP A 76 18.45 -10.38 16.77
N GLU A 77 17.82 -11.50 17.10
CA GLU A 77 18.28 -12.85 16.73
C GLU A 77 17.80 -13.28 15.32
N GLY A 78 16.97 -12.47 14.65
CA GLY A 78 16.37 -12.79 13.36
C GLY A 78 15.49 -14.04 13.37
N SER A 79 14.88 -14.36 14.52
CA SER A 79 14.11 -15.60 14.74
C SER A 79 12.59 -15.42 14.61
N THR A 80 12.15 -14.22 14.21
CA THR A 80 10.74 -13.84 14.00
C THR A 80 10.07 -14.59 12.84
N VAL A 81 8.75 -14.73 12.91
CA VAL A 81 7.90 -15.37 11.92
C VAL A 81 7.52 -14.40 10.80
N THR A 82 7.28 -13.13 11.10
CA THR A 82 6.79 -12.15 10.11
C THR A 82 7.89 -11.55 9.24
N ASP A 83 9.14 -11.43 9.73
CA ASP A 83 10.27 -10.99 8.91
C ASP A 83 10.93 -12.22 8.26
N PHE A 84 10.38 -12.63 7.12
CA PHE A 84 10.82 -13.83 6.41
C PHE A 84 11.97 -13.58 5.44
N LEU A 85 12.17 -12.34 4.99
CA LEU A 85 13.26 -12.03 4.06
C LEU A 85 14.60 -11.89 4.80
N PRO A 86 15.71 -12.40 4.24
CA PRO A 86 17.04 -12.20 4.82
C PRO A 86 17.39 -10.72 5.00
N ALA A 87 16.99 -9.86 4.07
CA ALA A 87 17.20 -8.41 4.12
C ALA A 87 16.42 -7.74 5.28
N GLU A 88 15.22 -8.24 5.61
CA GLU A 88 14.43 -7.75 6.75
C GLU A 88 15.15 -8.05 8.06
N ARG A 89 15.60 -9.30 8.23
CA ARG A 89 16.35 -9.75 9.43
C ARG A 89 17.68 -9.03 9.60
N ALA A 90 18.42 -8.83 8.51
CA ALA A 90 19.72 -8.16 8.56
C ALA A 90 19.61 -6.67 8.92
N ARG A 91 18.47 -6.03 8.60
CA ARG A 91 18.25 -4.59 8.81
C ARG A 91 17.31 -4.28 9.98
N GLY A 92 16.64 -5.28 10.56
CA GLY A 92 15.67 -5.11 11.64
C GLY A 92 14.39 -4.35 11.23
N ILE A 93 14.06 -4.33 9.94
CA ILE A 93 12.89 -3.59 9.42
C ILE A 93 11.95 -4.50 8.62
N THR A 94 10.65 -4.24 8.71
CA THR A 94 9.64 -4.89 7.86
C THR A 94 9.61 -4.22 6.49
N ILE A 95 9.81 -4.99 5.43
CA ILE A 95 9.86 -4.52 4.03
C ILE A 95 8.58 -4.92 3.29
N GLN A 96 8.19 -6.19 3.39
CA GLN A 96 6.96 -6.71 2.78
C GLN A 96 5.89 -6.98 3.83
N SER A 97 4.64 -6.77 3.46
CA SER A 97 3.54 -7.04 4.38
C SER A 97 3.41 -8.54 4.68
N ALA A 98 3.48 -8.95 5.94
CA ALA A 98 3.28 -10.35 6.32
C ALA A 98 1.80 -10.61 6.63
N ALA A 99 1.20 -11.64 6.03
CA ALA A 99 -0.19 -12.03 6.28
C ALA A 99 -0.23 -13.34 7.08
N VAL A 100 -0.68 -13.26 8.33
CA VAL A 100 -0.75 -14.41 9.25
C VAL A 100 -2.15 -14.54 9.83
N THR A 101 -2.72 -15.74 9.77
CA THR A 101 -4.01 -16.04 10.40
C THR A 101 -3.80 -16.82 11.70
N PHE A 102 -4.50 -16.44 12.76
CA PHE A 102 -4.55 -17.15 14.04
C PHE A 102 -5.91 -16.96 14.74
N THR A 103 -6.13 -17.70 15.83
CA THR A 103 -7.40 -17.65 16.58
C THR A 103 -7.17 -17.07 17.97
N TRP A 104 -8.07 -16.19 18.42
CA TRP A 104 -8.06 -15.63 19.77
C TRP A 104 -9.48 -15.53 20.36
N PRO A 105 -9.69 -15.86 21.64
CA PRO A 105 -8.78 -16.60 22.53
C PRO A 105 -8.58 -18.06 22.07
N PRO A 106 -7.51 -18.73 22.52
CA PRO A 106 -7.32 -20.16 22.27
C PRO A 106 -8.44 -20.99 22.89
N THR A 107 -8.92 -22.02 22.18
CA THR A 107 -10.02 -22.87 22.65
C THR A 107 -9.61 -23.65 23.91
N PRO A 108 -10.38 -23.59 25.01
CA PRO A 108 -10.04 -24.33 26.22
C PRO A 108 -10.15 -25.85 26.00
N PRO A 109 -9.25 -26.66 26.59
CA PRO A 109 -9.22 -28.11 26.40
C PRO A 109 -10.42 -28.88 27.00
N SER A 110 -11.31 -28.21 27.76
CA SER A 110 -12.53 -28.80 28.34
C SER A 110 -13.69 -27.79 28.39
N ALA A 111 -14.37 -27.55 27.27
CA ALA A 111 -15.60 -26.75 27.28
C ALA A 111 -16.81 -27.63 27.60
N SER A 112 -17.09 -27.82 28.89
CA SER A 112 -18.42 -28.15 29.40
C SER A 112 -18.99 -26.90 30.08
N SER A 113 -20.25 -26.59 29.79
CA SER A 113 -21.05 -25.44 30.24
C SER A 113 -20.93 -24.21 29.35
N ALA A 114 -22.04 -23.94 28.65
CA ALA A 114 -22.35 -22.64 28.09
C ALA A 114 -22.51 -21.65 29.25
N SER A 115 -21.46 -20.90 29.58
CA SER A 115 -21.65 -19.64 30.26
C SER A 115 -22.30 -18.68 29.26
N THR A 116 -23.23 -17.87 29.74
CA THR A 116 -23.80 -16.75 28.99
C THR A 116 -22.68 -15.72 28.75
N SER A 117 -21.90 -15.94 27.69
CA SER A 117 -20.80 -15.06 27.28
C SER A 117 -21.36 -13.65 27.03
N THR A 118 -20.72 -12.65 27.65
CA THR A 118 -21.15 -11.24 27.58
C THR A 118 -20.22 -10.38 26.75
N ARG A 119 -18.96 -10.82 26.54
CA ARG A 119 -17.99 -10.17 25.65
C ARG A 119 -17.70 -11.03 24.43
N LEU A 120 -17.30 -10.40 23.32
CA LEU A 120 -16.94 -11.12 22.11
C LEU A 120 -15.64 -11.93 22.32
N SER A 121 -14.71 -11.38 23.09
CA SER A 121 -13.45 -11.99 23.48
C SER A 121 -13.59 -13.28 24.30
N ASP A 122 -14.76 -13.62 24.82
CA ASP A 122 -14.98 -14.89 25.54
C ASP A 122 -15.03 -16.09 24.58
N THR A 123 -15.28 -15.85 23.29
CA THR A 123 -15.41 -16.91 22.27
C THR A 123 -14.31 -16.81 21.23
N PRO A 124 -13.78 -17.94 20.70
CA PRO A 124 -12.73 -17.91 19.70
C PRO A 124 -13.15 -17.20 18.39
N HIS A 125 -12.35 -16.21 17.99
CA HIS A 125 -12.45 -15.43 16.75
C HIS A 125 -11.24 -15.66 15.87
N ASN A 126 -11.43 -15.62 14.54
CA ASN A 126 -10.37 -15.74 13.56
C ASN A 126 -9.78 -14.36 13.24
N ILE A 127 -8.52 -14.14 13.58
CA ILE A 127 -7.79 -12.90 13.31
C ILE A 127 -6.86 -13.13 12.12
N ASN A 128 -7.06 -12.32 11.07
CA ASN A 128 -6.12 -12.20 9.96
C ASN A 128 -5.30 -10.93 10.17
N LEU A 129 -4.04 -11.11 10.52
CA LEU A 129 -3.09 -10.04 10.81
C LEU A 129 -2.27 -9.72 9.55
N ILE A 130 -2.22 -8.44 9.20
CA ILE A 130 -1.34 -7.91 8.15
C ILE A 130 -0.32 -6.98 8.80
N ASP A 131 0.92 -7.44 8.89
CA ASP A 131 2.03 -6.64 9.43
C ASP A 131 2.50 -5.64 8.37
N THR A 132 2.42 -4.33 8.62
CA THR A 132 2.70 -3.31 7.59
C THR A 132 4.10 -2.70 7.72
N PRO A 133 4.76 -2.30 6.62
CA PRO A 133 6.06 -1.63 6.71
C PRO A 133 6.00 -0.33 7.51
N GLY A 134 7.02 -0.12 8.34
CA GLY A 134 7.14 1.10 9.16
C GLY A 134 8.02 2.16 8.54
N HIS A 135 8.56 1.97 7.32
CA HIS A 135 9.55 2.85 6.67
C HIS A 135 8.94 3.63 5.48
N ALA A 136 9.35 4.90 5.29
CA ALA A 136 8.75 5.81 4.32
C ALA A 136 8.88 5.32 2.86
N ASP A 137 10.00 4.72 2.48
CA ASP A 137 10.23 4.18 1.13
C ASP A 137 9.23 3.11 0.70
N PHE A 138 8.54 2.45 1.65
CA PHE A 138 7.51 1.44 1.37
C PHE A 138 6.09 1.98 1.55
N THR A 139 5.89 3.30 1.38
CA THR A 139 4.55 3.92 1.48
C THR A 139 3.54 3.24 0.53
N PHE A 140 3.96 2.79 -0.65
CA PHE A 140 3.10 2.07 -1.57
C PHE A 140 2.65 0.69 -1.03
N GLU A 141 3.53 -0.04 -0.32
CA GLU A 141 3.19 -1.28 0.37
C GLU A 141 2.21 -1.03 1.53
N VAL A 142 2.38 0.08 2.26
CA VAL A 142 1.43 0.49 3.31
C VAL A 142 0.05 0.76 2.71
N LEU A 143 -0.04 1.54 1.62
CA LEU A 143 -1.31 1.81 0.92
C LEU A 143 -1.99 0.52 0.41
N ARG A 144 -1.21 -0.42 -0.14
CA ARG A 144 -1.71 -1.75 -0.53
C ARG A 144 -2.29 -2.50 0.67
N SER A 145 -1.59 -2.46 1.80
CA SER A 145 -1.99 -3.15 3.03
C SER A 145 -3.30 -2.57 3.59
N LEU A 146 -3.40 -1.24 3.72
CA LEU A 146 -4.55 -0.55 4.29
C LEU A 146 -5.87 -0.87 3.56
N ARG A 147 -5.84 -1.05 2.23
CA ARG A 147 -7.04 -1.41 1.44
C ARG A 147 -7.67 -2.73 1.85
N ILE A 148 -6.92 -3.63 2.49
CA ILE A 148 -7.35 -4.98 2.87
C ILE A 148 -7.82 -5.02 4.32
N LEU A 149 -7.65 -3.94 5.10
CA LEU A 149 -7.94 -3.97 6.53
C LEU A 149 -9.37 -3.54 6.83
N ASP A 150 -9.92 -4.16 7.87
CA ASP A 150 -11.19 -3.77 8.48
C ASP A 150 -10.98 -3.01 9.79
N GLY A 151 -9.88 -3.25 10.49
CA GLY A 151 -9.42 -2.45 11.63
C GLY A 151 -7.90 -2.35 11.66
N ALA A 152 -7.37 -1.48 12.50
CA ALA A 152 -5.92 -1.39 12.68
C ALA A 152 -5.52 -1.13 14.14
N VAL A 153 -4.32 -1.57 14.50
CA VAL A 153 -3.67 -1.27 15.78
C VAL A 153 -2.49 -0.34 15.50
N CYS A 154 -2.57 0.89 16.00
CA CYS A 154 -1.52 1.89 15.93
C CYS A 154 -0.60 1.75 17.14
N ILE A 155 0.64 1.31 16.91
CA ILE A 155 1.65 1.16 17.96
C ILE A 155 2.49 2.43 18.02
N LEU A 156 2.56 3.02 19.21
CA LEU A 156 3.35 4.21 19.52
C LEU A 156 4.49 3.84 20.48
N ASP A 157 5.65 4.46 20.31
CA ASP A 157 6.76 4.33 21.24
C ASP A 157 6.52 5.27 22.44
N GLY A 158 6.47 4.72 23.66
CA GLY A 158 6.23 5.50 24.87
C GLY A 158 7.33 6.52 25.20
N VAL A 159 8.52 6.43 24.59
CA VAL A 159 9.59 7.43 24.73
C VAL A 159 9.46 8.52 23.68
N ALA A 160 9.33 8.12 22.41
CA ALA A 160 9.28 9.06 21.28
C ALA A 160 7.95 9.82 21.23
N GLY A 161 6.84 9.12 21.45
CA GLY A 161 5.48 9.62 21.30
C GLY A 161 4.93 9.39 19.89
N VAL A 162 4.16 10.34 19.38
CA VAL A 162 3.63 10.31 18.00
C VAL A 162 4.70 10.81 17.03
N GLU A 163 4.98 10.07 15.97
CA GLU A 163 6.01 10.43 14.98
C GLU A 163 5.38 10.86 13.66
N ALA A 164 6.09 11.67 12.86
CA ALA A 164 5.56 12.27 11.63
C ALA A 164 5.07 11.22 10.61
N GLN A 165 5.78 10.09 10.52
CA GLN A 165 5.35 9.01 9.65
C GLN A 165 4.07 8.32 10.16
N THR A 166 3.94 8.17 11.48
CA THR A 166 2.72 7.62 12.08
C THR A 166 1.51 8.51 11.77
N GLU A 167 1.66 9.83 11.80
CA GLU A 167 0.60 10.76 11.37
C GLU A 167 0.21 10.56 9.90
N GLN A 168 1.19 10.37 9.01
CA GLN A 168 0.90 10.17 7.60
C GLN A 168 0.14 8.87 7.37
N VAL A 169 0.55 7.76 7.98
CA VAL A 169 -0.15 6.48 7.88
C VAL A 169 -1.52 6.56 8.57
N TRP A 170 -1.63 7.31 9.66
CA TRP A 170 -2.92 7.61 10.31
C TRP A 170 -3.86 8.36 9.37
N LYS A 171 -3.40 9.42 8.68
CA LYS A 171 -4.17 10.14 7.68
C LYS A 171 -4.59 9.21 6.53
N GLN A 172 -3.69 8.38 6.02
CA GLN A 172 -4.00 7.38 4.98
C GLN A 172 -5.04 6.35 5.43
N ALA A 173 -4.97 5.88 6.68
CA ALA A 173 -5.96 4.97 7.24
C ALA A 173 -7.33 5.64 7.43
N SER A 174 -7.35 6.95 7.74
CA SER A 174 -8.58 7.75 7.79
C SER A 174 -9.27 7.85 6.43
N VAL A 175 -8.51 7.94 5.31
CA VAL A 175 -9.07 7.95 3.95
C VAL A 175 -9.87 6.67 3.66
N TYR A 176 -9.39 5.52 4.15
CA TYR A 176 -10.10 4.24 4.04
C TYR A 176 -11.12 3.99 5.17
N HIS A 177 -11.36 5.00 6.01
CA HIS A 177 -12.27 4.95 7.16
C HIS A 177 -11.99 3.77 8.09
N ILE A 178 -10.72 3.41 8.30
CA ILE A 178 -10.32 2.24 9.09
C ILE A 178 -10.40 2.59 10.59
N PRO A 179 -11.22 1.91 11.39
CA PRO A 179 -11.23 2.05 12.85
C PRO A 179 -9.90 1.61 13.45
N ARG A 180 -9.39 2.41 14.40
CA ARG A 180 -8.06 2.21 14.97
C ARG A 180 -8.09 2.14 16.49
N LEU A 181 -7.27 1.25 17.05
CA LEU A 181 -6.88 1.24 18.45
C LEU A 181 -5.46 1.79 18.58
N VAL A 182 -5.11 2.42 19.70
CA VAL A 182 -3.75 2.84 20.00
C VAL A 182 -3.16 1.96 21.10
N PHE A 183 -1.93 1.51 20.90
CA PHE A 183 -1.15 0.77 21.90
C PHE A 183 0.18 1.51 22.14
N VAL A 184 0.33 2.08 23.33
CA VAL A 184 1.58 2.72 23.75
C VAL A 184 2.52 1.64 24.28
N ASN A 185 3.56 1.35 23.50
CA ASN A 185 4.52 0.28 23.73
C ASN A 185 5.83 0.82 24.33
N LYS A 186 6.76 -0.08 24.68
CA LYS A 186 8.09 0.23 25.22
C LYS A 186 8.07 1.07 26.51
N LEU A 187 7.00 0.94 27.30
CA LEU A 187 6.91 1.59 28.60
C LEU A 187 7.92 1.05 29.62
N ASP A 188 8.70 0.02 29.27
CA ASP A 188 9.82 -0.50 30.06
C ASP A 188 11.15 0.26 29.85
N ARG A 189 11.21 1.22 28.91
CA ARG A 189 12.42 2.00 28.63
C ARG A 189 12.55 3.22 29.53
N ASP A 190 13.79 3.59 29.82
CA ASP A 190 14.10 4.84 30.51
C ASP A 190 13.60 6.04 29.69
N GLY A 191 12.93 6.98 30.36
CA GLY A 191 12.33 8.14 29.71
C GLY A 191 10.98 7.88 29.04
N ALA A 192 10.40 6.68 29.18
CA ALA A 192 9.03 6.44 28.75
C ALA A 192 8.05 7.32 29.53
N ALA A 193 7.18 8.01 28.78
CA ALA A 193 6.19 8.94 29.31
C ALA A 193 4.83 8.63 28.66
N PHE A 194 4.01 7.86 29.36
CA PHE A 194 2.69 7.48 28.88
C PHE A 194 1.78 8.71 28.79
N ALA A 195 1.83 9.58 29.80
CA ALA A 195 1.01 10.79 29.86
C ALA A 195 1.26 11.72 28.67
N LYS A 196 2.54 11.90 28.31
CA LYS A 196 2.96 12.69 27.15
C LYS A 196 2.36 12.10 25.87
N THR A 197 2.52 10.80 25.65
CA THR A 197 2.04 10.12 24.44
C THR A 197 0.51 10.19 24.31
N VAL A 198 -0.23 10.06 25.41
CA VAL A 198 -1.70 10.21 25.42
C VAL A 198 -2.12 11.60 24.95
N ARG A 199 -1.47 12.67 25.43
CA ARG A 199 -1.78 14.05 24.98
C ARG A 199 -1.41 14.29 23.52
N GLU A 200 -0.32 13.68 23.06
CA GLU A 200 0.09 13.75 21.65
C GLU A 200 -0.89 13.06 20.70
N VAL A 201 -1.57 12.00 21.13
CA VAL A 201 -2.65 11.38 20.34
C VAL A 201 -3.77 12.39 20.07
N GLY A 202 -4.20 13.14 21.07
CA GLY A 202 -5.22 14.18 20.89
C GLY A 202 -4.77 15.30 19.96
N THR A 203 -3.59 15.87 20.23
CA THR A 203 -3.10 17.05 19.51
C THR A 203 -2.61 16.77 18.09
N ARG A 204 -1.93 15.64 17.87
CA ARG A 204 -1.27 15.34 16.58
C ARG A 204 -2.10 14.41 15.68
N LEU A 205 -2.83 13.45 16.26
CA LEU A 205 -3.68 12.53 15.48
C LEU A 205 -5.12 13.03 15.34
N GLY A 206 -5.51 14.05 16.12
CA GLY A 206 -6.82 14.69 16.05
C GLY A 206 -7.97 13.77 16.47
N ALA A 207 -7.72 12.89 17.45
CA ALA A 207 -8.71 11.98 18.02
C ALA A 207 -8.64 11.98 19.55
N TRP A 208 -9.80 12.01 20.21
CA TRP A 208 -9.90 11.96 21.66
C TRP A 208 -9.43 10.60 22.18
N PRO A 209 -8.38 10.55 23.03
CA PRO A 209 -7.86 9.29 23.54
C PRO A 209 -8.73 8.76 24.68
N ALA A 210 -9.45 7.66 24.43
CA ALA A 210 -10.17 6.94 25.46
C ALA A 210 -9.21 5.98 26.19
N VAL A 211 -8.66 6.41 27.32
CA VAL A 211 -7.68 5.65 28.11
C VAL A 211 -8.34 4.41 28.73
N CYS A 212 -8.18 3.27 28.07
CA CYS A 212 -8.75 1.98 28.50
C CYS A 212 -7.82 1.23 29.46
N GLN A 213 -6.52 1.56 29.43
CA GLN A 213 -5.53 1.04 30.35
C GLN A 213 -4.56 2.11 30.81
N ILE A 214 -4.13 1.98 32.07
CA ILE A 214 -3.07 2.80 32.66
C ILE A 214 -1.87 1.92 33.04
N PRO A 215 -0.62 2.38 32.85
CA PRO A 215 0.56 1.63 33.27
C PRO A 215 0.63 1.51 34.79
N TRP A 216 0.97 0.33 35.29
CA TRP A 216 1.19 0.10 36.71
C TRP A 216 2.69 0.05 37.00
N TRP A 217 3.18 1.11 37.63
CA TRP A 217 4.58 1.28 37.99
C TRP A 217 4.87 0.73 39.38
N ARG A 218 6.03 0.09 39.53
CA ARG A 218 6.54 -0.36 40.82
C ARG A 218 7.13 0.82 41.59
N SER A 219 6.62 1.07 42.80
CA SER A 219 6.97 2.27 43.59
C SER A 219 8.45 2.37 44.01
N LYS A 220 9.23 1.28 43.96
CA LYS A 220 10.63 1.25 44.41
C LYS A 220 11.62 1.73 43.35
N ASP A 221 11.41 1.34 42.09
CA ASP A 221 12.38 1.50 41.00
C ASP A 221 11.75 2.14 39.74
N GLY A 222 10.46 2.46 39.76
CA GLY A 222 9.76 3.08 38.63
C GLY A 222 9.56 2.14 37.44
N LYS A 223 9.85 0.84 37.58
CA LYS A 223 9.71 -0.13 36.49
C LYS A 223 8.25 -0.50 36.27
N LEU A 224 7.89 -0.76 35.01
CA LEU A 224 6.58 -1.29 34.66
C LEU A 224 6.44 -2.72 35.18
N GLN A 225 5.43 -2.97 36.02
CA GLN A 225 5.12 -4.30 36.56
C GLN A 225 3.79 -4.86 36.06
N GLY A 226 2.94 -4.02 35.48
CA GLY A 226 1.64 -4.46 34.97
C GLY A 226 0.83 -3.32 34.37
N VAL A 227 -0.48 -3.55 34.22
CA VAL A 227 -1.42 -2.57 33.68
C VAL A 227 -2.72 -2.57 34.48
N GLY A 228 -3.32 -1.41 34.68
CA GLY A 228 -4.67 -1.25 35.21
C GLY A 228 -5.68 -1.29 34.07
N ASP A 229 -6.63 -2.22 34.14
CA ASP A 229 -7.80 -2.31 33.26
C ASP A 229 -8.87 -1.34 33.77
N VAL A 230 -8.95 -0.17 33.14
CA VAL A 230 -9.91 0.89 33.47
C VAL A 230 -11.34 0.45 33.18
N ILE A 231 -11.55 -0.41 32.18
CA ILE A 231 -12.86 -0.94 31.79
C ILE A 231 -13.37 -1.96 32.81
N GLY A 232 -12.49 -2.81 33.32
CA GLY A 232 -12.82 -3.85 34.29
C GLY A 232 -12.69 -3.45 35.76
N LEU A 233 -12.14 -2.25 36.06
CA LEU A 233 -11.75 -1.82 37.41
C LEU A 233 -10.90 -2.87 38.14
N ARG A 234 -9.86 -3.36 37.46
CA ARG A 234 -8.92 -4.36 37.98
C ARG A 234 -7.49 -4.06 37.57
N ALA A 235 -6.51 -4.51 38.34
CA ALA A 235 -5.11 -4.48 37.95
C ALA A 235 -4.64 -5.87 37.49
N LEU A 236 -3.79 -5.88 36.47
CA LEU A 236 -3.15 -7.08 35.93
C LEU A 236 -1.66 -6.99 36.24
N LEU A 237 -1.19 -7.82 37.16
CA LEU A 237 0.22 -7.94 37.53
C LEU A 237 0.88 -9.04 36.70
N TYR A 238 2.05 -8.74 36.15
CA TYR A 238 2.82 -9.67 35.35
C TYR A 238 4.07 -10.09 36.15
N PRO A 239 4.25 -11.39 36.45
CA PRO A 239 5.42 -11.88 37.15
C PRO A 239 6.72 -11.54 36.41
N GLU A 240 7.73 -11.07 37.14
CA GLU A 240 9.01 -10.68 36.56
C GLU A 240 9.74 -11.89 35.96
N GLY A 241 10.19 -11.77 34.71
CA GLY A 241 10.82 -12.87 33.98
C GLY A 241 9.86 -13.93 33.43
N GLY A 242 8.54 -13.74 33.60
CA GLY A 242 7.52 -14.62 33.01
C GLY A 242 7.39 -14.47 31.49
N ASP A 243 6.74 -15.45 30.87
CA ASP A 243 6.38 -15.45 29.44
C ASP A 243 5.08 -14.67 29.15
N GLY A 244 4.48 -14.07 30.18
CA GLY A 244 3.21 -13.34 30.14
C GLY A 244 1.94 -14.21 30.19
N LYS A 245 2.02 -15.55 30.19
CA LYS A 245 0.82 -16.40 30.29
C LYS A 245 0.23 -16.46 31.70
N SER A 246 1.06 -16.27 32.72
CA SER A 246 0.61 -16.10 34.10
C SER A 246 0.39 -14.62 34.37
N VAL A 247 -0.85 -14.27 34.74
CA VAL A 247 -1.24 -12.89 35.07
C VAL A 247 -2.09 -12.96 36.33
N ASP A 248 -1.66 -12.24 37.36
CA ASP A 248 -2.40 -12.13 38.62
C ASP A 248 -3.34 -10.93 38.52
N SER A 249 -4.64 -11.16 38.67
CA SER A 249 -5.65 -10.11 38.62
C SER A 249 -6.06 -9.65 40.02
N PHE A 250 -5.99 -8.35 40.29
CA PHE A 250 -6.40 -7.73 41.54
C PHE A 250 -7.64 -6.89 41.32
N ALA A 251 -8.71 -7.16 42.07
CA ALA A 251 -9.91 -6.34 42.08
C ALA A 251 -9.66 -5.01 42.81
N LEU A 252 -10.50 -4.00 42.57
CA LEU A 252 -10.35 -2.67 43.16
C LEU A 252 -10.28 -2.72 44.69
N GLU A 253 -11.08 -3.57 45.35
CA GLU A 253 -11.11 -3.70 46.81
C GLU A 253 -9.80 -4.28 47.37
N GLN A 254 -9.13 -5.14 46.60
CA GLN A 254 -7.82 -5.69 46.96
C GLN A 254 -6.71 -4.65 46.79
N LEU A 255 -6.84 -3.79 45.77
CA LEU A 255 -5.90 -2.71 45.51
C LEU A 255 -5.97 -1.61 46.57
N ASP A 256 -7.14 -1.33 47.14
CA ASP A 256 -7.26 -0.36 48.24
C ASP A 256 -6.40 -0.71 49.45
N GLY A 257 -6.31 -2.00 49.78
CA GLY A 257 -5.52 -2.47 50.92
C GLY A 257 -4.01 -2.50 50.68
N GLN A 258 -3.57 -2.77 49.44
CA GLN A 258 -2.16 -3.03 49.12
C GLN A 258 -1.48 -1.90 48.34
N HIS A 259 -2.25 -1.15 47.54
CA HIS A 259 -1.78 -0.20 46.54
C HIS A 259 -2.75 1.00 46.37
N ALA A 260 -3.15 1.64 47.47
CA ALA A 260 -4.15 2.73 47.50
C ALA A 260 -3.92 3.84 46.45
N ILE A 261 -2.67 4.30 46.27
CA ILE A 261 -2.33 5.35 45.29
C ILE A 261 -2.72 4.94 43.87
N PHE A 262 -2.48 3.68 43.50
CA PHE A 262 -2.83 3.17 42.17
C PHE A 262 -4.33 2.92 42.04
N ALA A 263 -5.00 2.47 43.11
CA ALA A 263 -6.45 2.31 43.15
C ALA A 263 -7.18 3.64 42.90
N ASP A 264 -6.72 4.73 43.53
CA ASP A 264 -7.27 6.07 43.32
C ASP A 264 -7.05 6.58 41.90
N GLU A 265 -5.89 6.31 41.31
CA GLU A 265 -5.63 6.67 39.92
C GLU A 265 -6.51 5.87 38.94
N LEU A 266 -6.75 4.58 39.22
CA LEU A 266 -7.66 3.74 38.45
C LEU A 266 -9.11 4.24 38.50
N ARG A 267 -9.58 4.75 39.66
CA ARG A 267 -10.89 5.41 39.79
C ARG A 267 -10.96 6.68 38.96
N LYS A 268 -9.95 7.55 39.02
CA LYS A 268 -9.90 8.77 38.21
C LYS A 268 -9.93 8.46 36.72
N ALA A 269 -9.15 7.48 36.28
CA ALA A 269 -9.15 7.02 34.89
C ALA A 269 -10.54 6.54 34.47
N ARG A 270 -11.24 5.81 35.36
CA ARG A 270 -12.60 5.32 35.11
C ARG A 270 -13.60 6.46 34.95
N CYS A 271 -13.59 7.44 35.86
CA CYS A 271 -14.47 8.61 35.76
C CYS A 271 -14.23 9.35 34.44
N ALA A 272 -12.98 9.68 34.14
CA ALA A 272 -12.63 10.40 32.90
C ALA A 272 -13.02 9.62 31.62
N LEU A 273 -12.87 8.29 31.61
CA LEU A 273 -13.30 7.46 30.50
C LEU A 273 -14.82 7.52 30.31
N VAL A 274 -15.59 7.38 31.39
CA VAL A 274 -17.05 7.42 31.32
C VAL A 274 -17.54 8.80 30.92
N GLU A 275 -16.98 9.88 31.47
CA GLU A 275 -17.30 11.26 31.10
C GLU A 275 -17.09 11.49 29.60
N LEU A 276 -15.93 11.08 29.07
CA LEU A 276 -15.63 11.18 27.64
C LEU A 276 -16.63 10.39 26.78
N LEU A 277 -17.04 9.20 27.21
CA LEU A 277 -18.03 8.41 26.48
C LEU A 277 -19.42 9.05 26.54
N SER A 278 -19.81 9.59 27.68
CA SER A 278 -21.08 10.32 27.87
C SER A 278 -21.16 11.59 27.01
N GLU A 279 -20.04 12.29 26.78
CA GLU A 279 -20.00 13.45 25.87
C GLU A 279 -20.30 13.08 24.40
N HIS A 280 -20.12 11.82 24.02
CA HIS A 280 -20.16 11.38 22.62
C HIS A 280 -21.19 10.27 22.32
N ASP A 281 -21.81 9.67 23.33
CA ASP A 281 -22.80 8.61 23.19
C ASP A 281 -24.01 8.83 24.12
N ASP A 282 -25.15 9.24 23.55
CA ASP A 282 -26.39 9.50 24.30
C ASP A 282 -26.83 8.30 25.15
N ASN A 283 -26.62 7.07 24.67
CA ASN A 283 -26.95 5.86 25.43
C ASN A 283 -26.11 5.73 26.71
N MET A 284 -24.88 6.25 26.71
CA MET A 284 -24.03 6.24 27.90
C MET A 284 -24.57 7.22 28.94
N VAL A 285 -25.11 8.38 28.51
CA VAL A 285 -25.77 9.34 29.41
C VAL A 285 -26.98 8.70 30.10
N GLU A 286 -27.81 7.97 29.36
CA GLU A 286 -28.94 7.24 29.95
C GLU A 286 -28.47 6.23 31.00
N ARG A 287 -27.44 5.43 30.69
CA ARG A 287 -26.87 4.47 31.65
C ARG A 287 -26.24 5.13 32.87
N PHE A 288 -25.62 6.28 32.69
CA PHE A 288 -25.05 7.06 33.78
C PHE A 288 -26.14 7.55 34.74
N LEU A 289 -27.27 8.04 34.22
CA LEU A 289 -28.44 8.42 35.03
C LEU A 289 -29.08 7.23 35.73
N GLU A 290 -29.17 6.06 35.07
CA GLU A 290 -29.66 4.81 35.68
C GLU A 290 -28.77 4.33 36.84
N CYS A 291 -27.47 4.64 36.80
CA CYS A 291 -26.50 4.27 37.82
C CYS A 291 -26.34 5.34 38.91
N GLU A 292 -27.37 6.16 39.15
CA GLU A 292 -27.37 7.23 40.17
C GLU A 292 -26.20 8.23 40.03
N GLU A 293 -25.77 8.51 38.79
CA GLU A 293 -24.64 9.39 38.48
C GLU A 293 -23.27 8.88 39.02
N ASP A 294 -23.16 7.59 39.34
CA ASP A 294 -21.90 6.96 39.71
C ASP A 294 -21.20 6.31 38.51
N HIS A 295 -20.08 6.90 38.11
CA HIS A 295 -19.21 6.43 37.03
C HIS A 295 -18.64 5.02 37.26
N LEU A 296 -18.48 4.61 38.52
CA LEU A 296 -17.90 3.31 38.89
C LEU A 296 -18.92 2.18 38.76
N LEU A 297 -20.22 2.47 38.93
CA LEU A 297 -21.30 1.49 38.85
C LEU A 297 -21.65 1.08 37.41
N ILE A 298 -21.26 1.87 36.41
CA ILE A 298 -21.49 1.55 35.01
C ILE A 298 -20.84 0.20 34.67
N SER A 299 -21.62 -0.69 34.06
CA SER A 299 -21.18 -2.01 33.65
C SER A 299 -20.01 -1.94 32.64
N PRO A 300 -18.96 -2.77 32.78
CA PRO A 300 -17.91 -2.91 31.77
C PRO A 300 -18.43 -3.24 30.37
N VAL A 301 -19.57 -3.94 30.26
CA VAL A 301 -20.18 -4.32 28.98
C VAL A 301 -20.76 -3.10 28.26
N ASP A 302 -21.37 -2.18 29.01
CA ASP A 302 -21.96 -0.97 28.44
C ASP A 302 -20.85 -0.02 27.94
N ILE A 303 -19.72 0.06 28.65
CA ILE A 303 -18.52 0.80 28.21
C ILE A 303 -17.92 0.20 26.95
N VAL A 304 -17.73 -1.12 26.89
CA VAL A 304 -17.21 -1.78 25.67
C VAL A 304 -18.15 -1.55 24.49
N ARG A 305 -19.47 -1.60 24.70
CA ARG A 305 -20.47 -1.35 23.64
C ARG A 305 -20.36 0.09 23.12
N SER A 306 -20.25 1.07 24.01
CA SER A 306 -20.08 2.48 23.65
C SER A 306 -18.76 2.72 22.92
N LEU A 307 -17.65 2.20 23.45
CA LEU A 307 -16.33 2.26 22.81
C LEU A 307 -16.36 1.64 21.41
N ARG A 308 -16.96 0.46 21.23
CA ARG A 308 -17.09 -0.20 19.91
C ARG A 308 -17.87 0.67 18.93
N LYS A 309 -19.02 1.23 19.36
CA LYS A 309 -19.85 2.13 18.55
C LYS A 309 -19.06 3.35 18.10
N LEU A 310 -18.39 4.03 19.04
CA LEU A 310 -17.63 5.26 18.79
C LEU A 310 -16.38 5.02 17.95
N THR A 311 -15.70 3.89 18.15
CA THR A 311 -14.53 3.47 17.36
C THR A 311 -14.90 3.22 15.90
N ALA A 312 -16.12 2.72 15.64
CA ALA A 312 -16.61 2.46 14.29
C ALA A 312 -17.13 3.71 13.55
N LEU A 313 -17.27 4.86 14.22
CA LEU A 313 -17.74 6.10 13.59
C LEU A 313 -16.76 6.61 12.53
N THR A 314 -17.32 7.30 11.55
CA THR A 314 -16.58 7.87 10.42
C THR A 314 -16.96 9.35 10.25
N PRO A 315 -16.02 10.30 10.47
CA PRO A 315 -14.65 10.12 10.94
C PRO A 315 -14.58 9.61 12.38
N GLN A 316 -13.54 8.84 12.69
CA GLN A 316 -13.29 8.34 14.05
C GLN A 316 -12.89 9.50 14.97
N SER A 317 -13.76 9.89 15.89
CA SER A 317 -13.52 10.97 16.86
C SER A 317 -12.81 10.47 18.12
N ILE A 318 -13.17 9.28 18.61
CA ILE A 318 -12.59 8.65 19.80
C ILE A 318 -11.74 7.46 19.41
N THR A 319 -10.58 7.34 20.05
CA THR A 319 -9.65 6.22 19.86
C THR A 319 -9.36 5.53 21.20
N PRO A 320 -9.70 4.25 21.36
CA PRO A 320 -9.32 3.46 22.53
C PRO A 320 -7.80 3.32 22.63
N LEU A 321 -7.27 3.57 23.83
CA LEU A 321 -5.84 3.60 24.10
C LEU A 321 -5.45 2.60 25.19
N PHE A 322 -4.47 1.77 24.86
CA PHE A 322 -3.93 0.68 25.68
C PHE A 322 -2.45 0.92 25.99
N ALA A 323 -1.96 0.31 27.07
CA ALA A 323 -0.60 0.48 27.57
C ALA A 323 0.11 -0.87 27.63
N GLY A 324 1.42 -0.90 27.36
CA GLY A 324 2.19 -2.11 27.58
C GLY A 324 3.67 -2.02 27.21
N ALA A 325 4.31 -3.18 27.30
CA ALA A 325 5.70 -3.38 26.92
C ALA A 325 5.85 -4.79 26.32
N SER A 326 5.74 -4.88 24.98
CA SER A 326 5.77 -6.14 24.25
C SER A 326 7.06 -6.92 24.49
N PHE A 327 8.20 -6.23 24.64
CA PHE A 327 9.48 -6.87 24.95
C PHE A 327 9.44 -7.61 26.30
N ARG A 328 8.81 -6.99 27.31
CA ARG A 328 8.63 -7.54 28.67
C ARG A 328 7.40 -8.42 28.85
N ASN A 329 6.69 -8.75 27.78
CA ASN A 329 5.50 -9.62 27.82
C ASN A 329 4.29 -9.01 28.56
N ILE A 330 4.21 -7.68 28.67
CA ILE A 330 3.16 -6.96 29.43
C ILE A 330 2.16 -6.30 28.47
N GLY A 331 0.86 -6.52 28.69
CA GLY A 331 -0.24 -5.75 28.07
C GLY A 331 -0.72 -6.24 26.69
N VAL A 332 -0.12 -7.26 26.10
CA VAL A 332 -0.50 -7.75 24.76
C VAL A 332 -1.77 -8.61 24.76
N GLN A 333 -2.06 -9.36 25.82
CA GLN A 333 -3.27 -10.18 25.91
C GLN A 333 -4.54 -9.32 26.01
N PRO A 334 -4.60 -8.30 26.87
CA PRO A 334 -5.72 -7.36 26.87
C PRO A 334 -5.89 -6.61 25.54
N LEU A 335 -4.77 -6.33 24.84
CA LEU A 335 -4.83 -5.76 23.49
C LEU A 335 -5.49 -6.73 22.49
N LEU A 336 -5.20 -8.03 22.57
CA LEU A 336 -5.87 -9.05 21.75
C LEU A 336 -7.38 -9.16 22.07
N ASP A 337 -7.75 -9.07 23.34
CA ASP A 337 -9.17 -9.00 23.74
C ASP A 337 -9.85 -7.77 23.14
N ALA A 338 -9.21 -6.60 23.23
CA ALA A 338 -9.70 -5.36 22.65
C ALA A 338 -9.82 -5.40 21.12
N VAL A 339 -8.91 -6.09 20.43
CA VAL A 339 -9.01 -6.32 18.98
C VAL A 339 -10.31 -7.06 18.64
N VAL A 340 -10.69 -8.07 19.42
CA VAL A 340 -11.92 -8.83 19.17
C VAL A 340 -13.16 -8.00 19.54
N ASP A 341 -13.11 -7.32 20.69
CA ASP A 341 -14.23 -6.60 21.28
C ASP A 341 -14.53 -5.26 20.60
N LEU A 342 -13.52 -4.53 20.11
CA LEU A 342 -13.66 -3.15 19.63
C LEU A 342 -13.54 -2.99 18.12
N LEU A 343 -12.72 -3.81 17.44
CA LEU A 343 -12.57 -3.70 15.98
C LEU A 343 -13.71 -4.41 15.23
N PRO A 344 -14.09 -3.89 14.05
CA PRO A 344 -15.26 -4.39 13.34
C PRO A 344 -15.02 -5.74 12.65
N ALA A 345 -16.10 -6.48 12.46
CA ALA A 345 -16.13 -7.58 11.50
C ALA A 345 -16.18 -7.04 10.06
N PRO A 346 -15.81 -7.84 9.05
CA PRO A 346 -15.89 -7.43 7.64
C PRO A 346 -17.28 -6.97 7.19
N GLU A 347 -18.35 -7.51 7.80
CA GLU A 347 -19.74 -7.17 7.50
C GLU A 347 -20.19 -5.82 8.11
N GLU A 348 -19.49 -5.34 9.14
CA GLU A 348 -19.81 -4.09 9.84
C GLU A 348 -19.10 -2.88 9.19
N ARG A 349 -18.24 -3.12 8.21
CA ARG A 349 -17.50 -2.07 7.48
C ARG A 349 -18.38 -1.45 6.38
N PRO A 350 -18.16 -0.17 6.05
CA PRO A 350 -18.82 0.45 4.92
C PRO A 350 -18.49 -0.25 3.61
N ASP A 351 -19.41 -0.13 2.65
CA ASP A 351 -19.30 -0.74 1.34
C ASP A 351 -17.97 -0.41 0.66
N SER A 352 -17.39 -1.40 0.00
CA SER A 352 -16.11 -1.22 -0.66
C SER A 352 -16.23 -0.38 -1.93
N GLU A 353 -15.34 0.59 -2.06
CA GLU A 353 -15.16 1.40 -3.27
C GLU A 353 -14.65 0.55 -4.43
N ALA A 354 -15.23 0.76 -5.59
CA ALA A 354 -14.82 0.17 -6.85
C ALA A 354 -14.83 1.25 -7.95
N SER A 355 -14.05 1.04 -9.00
CA SER A 355 -14.09 1.83 -10.22
C SER A 355 -14.67 0.99 -11.35
N LEU A 356 -15.58 1.57 -12.12
CA LEU A 356 -16.16 0.95 -13.31
C LEU A 356 -16.06 1.95 -14.46
N ALA A 357 -15.24 1.64 -15.47
CA ALA A 357 -14.94 2.56 -16.58
C ALA A 357 -14.62 3.99 -16.10
N ASP A 358 -13.69 4.10 -15.15
CA ASP A 358 -13.20 5.36 -14.55
C ASP A 358 -14.21 6.12 -13.67
N ARG A 359 -15.39 5.54 -13.39
CA ARG A 359 -16.33 6.07 -12.41
C ARG A 359 -16.19 5.37 -11.07
N GLN A 360 -16.00 6.14 -10.00
CA GLN A 360 -16.08 5.60 -8.64
C GLN A 360 -17.52 5.24 -8.26
N ILE A 361 -17.67 4.02 -7.75
CA ILE A 361 -18.94 3.40 -7.37
C ILE A 361 -18.76 2.60 -6.08
N ARG A 362 -19.86 2.32 -5.38
CA ARG A 362 -19.87 1.35 -4.27
C ARG A 362 -20.21 -0.03 -4.80
N LEU A 363 -19.48 -1.05 -4.35
CA LEU A 363 -19.64 -2.42 -4.84
C LEU A 363 -21.06 -2.96 -4.59
N ASN A 364 -21.64 -2.72 -3.41
CA ASN A 364 -22.99 -3.20 -3.10
C ASN A 364 -24.08 -2.46 -3.87
N ASP A 365 -23.90 -1.18 -4.20
CA ASP A 365 -24.84 -0.45 -5.07
C ASP A 365 -24.84 -1.01 -6.49
N LEU A 366 -23.67 -1.46 -6.97
CA LEU A 366 -23.55 -2.19 -8.23
C LEU A 366 -24.25 -3.55 -8.15
N LEU A 367 -23.96 -4.36 -7.12
CA LEU A 367 -24.53 -5.71 -6.99
C LEU A 367 -26.05 -5.69 -6.81
N ASN A 368 -26.58 -4.68 -6.12
CA ASN A 368 -28.01 -4.49 -5.89
C ASN A 368 -28.74 -3.83 -7.08
N GLY A 369 -28.04 -3.50 -8.18
CA GLY A 369 -28.64 -2.93 -9.38
C GLY A 369 -29.16 -1.50 -9.24
N LYS A 370 -28.70 -0.75 -8.23
CA LYS A 370 -29.04 0.67 -8.05
C LYS A 370 -28.33 1.57 -9.07
N ILE A 371 -27.25 1.08 -9.66
CA ILE A 371 -26.46 1.79 -10.68
C ILE A 371 -26.94 1.35 -12.06
N ASP A 372 -27.43 2.30 -12.84
CA ASP A 372 -27.92 2.06 -14.19
C ASP A 372 -26.73 1.95 -15.15
N VAL A 373 -26.22 0.72 -15.30
CA VAL A 373 -25.02 0.40 -16.10
C VAL A 373 -25.22 0.67 -17.61
N THR A 374 -26.47 0.91 -18.05
CA THR A 374 -26.85 1.02 -19.46
C THR A 374 -26.79 2.44 -20.05
N LYS A 375 -26.66 3.49 -19.22
CA LYS A 375 -26.85 4.89 -19.66
C LYS A 375 -25.65 5.57 -20.33
N HIS A 376 -24.46 4.96 -20.38
CA HIS A 376 -23.32 5.56 -21.06
C HIS A 376 -22.57 4.55 -21.94
N SER A 377 -23.17 4.24 -23.08
CA SER A 377 -22.40 3.95 -24.29
C SER A 377 -22.47 5.16 -25.23
N HIS A 378 -21.93 6.31 -24.81
CA HIS A 378 -21.53 7.34 -25.78
C HIS A 378 -20.25 6.88 -26.47
N LEU A 379 -20.38 5.83 -27.29
CA LEU A 379 -19.45 5.52 -28.36
C LEU A 379 -19.93 6.35 -29.56
N SER A 380 -19.05 7.19 -30.09
CA SER A 380 -19.30 7.97 -31.30
C SER A 380 -19.78 7.08 -32.46
N GLY A 381 -20.66 7.65 -33.28
CA GLY A 381 -21.54 6.94 -34.20
C GLY A 381 -20.83 6.15 -35.29
N ARG A 382 -21.05 4.83 -35.30
CA ARG A 382 -21.21 3.95 -36.49
C ARG A 382 -21.37 2.46 -36.16
N LYS A 383 -21.36 2.07 -34.87
CA LYS A 383 -21.61 0.69 -34.42
C LYS A 383 -23.01 0.43 -33.85
N GLU A 384 -23.97 1.33 -34.03
CA GLU A 384 -25.35 1.12 -33.55
C GLU A 384 -26.10 -0.01 -34.26
N LYS A 385 -25.74 -0.35 -35.50
CA LYS A 385 -26.43 -1.43 -36.25
C LYS A 385 -25.92 -2.85 -35.96
N ALA A 386 -24.78 -3.01 -35.27
CA ALA A 386 -24.26 -4.33 -34.89
C ALA A 386 -24.63 -4.75 -33.45
N LEU A 387 -25.12 -3.83 -32.62
CA LEU A 387 -25.49 -4.10 -31.22
C LEU A 387 -27.00 -4.30 -30.97
N GLN A 388 -27.86 -4.16 -31.99
CA GLN A 388 -29.30 -4.40 -31.84
C GLN A 388 -29.67 -5.89 -31.65
N GLY A 389 -28.71 -6.82 -31.72
CA GLY A 389 -28.93 -8.26 -31.54
C GLY A 389 -28.69 -8.84 -30.14
N ALA A 390 -28.17 -8.06 -29.18
CA ALA A 390 -27.83 -8.58 -27.84
C ALA A 390 -28.53 -7.80 -26.72
N LYS A 391 -29.87 -7.83 -26.71
CA LYS A 391 -30.66 -7.51 -25.51
C LYS A 391 -30.60 -8.66 -24.52
N THR A 392 -29.44 -8.92 -23.93
CA THR A 392 -29.38 -9.69 -22.69
C THR A 392 -29.35 -8.67 -21.55
N PRO A 393 -30.33 -8.64 -20.64
CA PRO A 393 -30.20 -7.78 -19.46
C PRO A 393 -28.89 -8.16 -18.75
N LEU A 394 -28.03 -7.16 -18.49
CA LEU A 394 -26.83 -7.31 -17.67
C LEU A 394 -27.27 -7.78 -16.29
N SER A 395 -27.34 -9.10 -16.11
CA SER A 395 -27.78 -9.73 -14.87
C SER A 395 -26.62 -9.66 -13.89
N LEU A 396 -26.60 -8.63 -13.06
CA LEU A 396 -25.66 -8.48 -11.94
C LEU A 396 -25.72 -9.67 -10.97
N LYS A 397 -26.83 -10.45 -10.98
CA LYS A 397 -26.98 -11.73 -10.28
C LYS A 397 -26.01 -12.82 -10.75
N ASN A 398 -25.36 -12.63 -11.90
CA ASN A 398 -24.41 -13.59 -12.45
C ASN A 398 -22.98 -13.38 -11.93
N ILE A 399 -22.71 -12.31 -11.18
CA ILE A 399 -21.43 -12.14 -10.47
C ILE A 399 -21.46 -13.05 -9.25
N GLU A 400 -20.73 -14.16 -9.32
CA GLU A 400 -20.62 -15.10 -8.20
C GLU A 400 -19.59 -14.66 -7.17
N THR A 401 -18.56 -13.92 -7.60
CA THR A 401 -17.48 -13.49 -6.72
C THR A 401 -16.77 -12.26 -7.23
N CYS A 402 -16.41 -11.37 -6.31
CA CYS A 402 -15.48 -10.27 -6.52
C CYS A 402 -14.38 -10.31 -5.46
N ALA A 403 -13.12 -10.45 -5.88
CA ALA A 403 -11.97 -10.57 -5.00
C ALA A 403 -10.82 -9.68 -5.47
N LEU A 404 -9.99 -9.23 -4.53
CA LEU A 404 -8.78 -8.45 -4.79
C LEU A 404 -7.55 -9.33 -4.51
N ALA A 405 -6.67 -9.47 -5.48
CA ALA A 405 -5.33 -10.01 -5.26
C ALA A 405 -4.46 -8.91 -4.65
N PHE A 406 -3.97 -9.10 -3.43
CA PHE A 406 -3.29 -8.04 -2.71
C PHE A 406 -1.83 -8.32 -2.38
N LYS A 407 -1.42 -9.59 -2.49
CA LYS A 407 -0.02 -10.00 -2.32
C LYS A 407 0.26 -11.20 -3.19
N VAL A 408 1.36 -11.17 -3.92
CA VAL A 408 1.89 -12.32 -4.66
C VAL A 408 3.25 -12.66 -4.07
N VAL A 409 3.50 -13.95 -3.84
CA VAL A 409 4.77 -14.45 -3.31
C VAL A 409 5.20 -15.69 -4.09
N SER A 410 6.46 -15.73 -4.52
CA SER A 410 7.09 -16.93 -5.05
C SER A 410 7.67 -17.79 -3.92
N ASP A 411 7.08 -18.97 -3.68
CA ASP A 411 7.61 -19.96 -2.73
C ASP A 411 8.39 -21.07 -3.46
N PRO A 412 9.63 -21.41 -3.05
CA PRO A 412 10.44 -22.42 -3.73
C PRO A 412 9.82 -23.82 -3.78
N LYS A 413 8.95 -24.18 -2.83
CA LYS A 413 8.32 -25.50 -2.73
C LYS A 413 6.92 -25.52 -3.32
N ARG A 414 6.16 -24.43 -3.17
CA ARG A 414 4.73 -24.35 -3.52
C ARG A 414 4.47 -23.55 -4.82
N GLY A 415 5.50 -22.95 -5.40
CA GLY A 415 5.39 -22.08 -6.56
C GLY A 415 4.77 -20.73 -6.20
N VAL A 416 4.18 -20.06 -7.19
CA VAL A 416 3.58 -18.74 -6.98
C VAL A 416 2.27 -18.84 -6.22
N LEU A 417 2.21 -18.14 -5.09
CA LEU A 417 1.08 -18.01 -4.19
C LEU A 417 0.46 -16.62 -4.35
N VAL A 418 -0.84 -16.57 -4.69
CA VAL A 418 -1.60 -15.32 -4.79
C VAL A 418 -2.55 -15.21 -3.62
N TYR A 419 -2.31 -14.24 -2.74
CA TYR A 419 -3.19 -13.91 -1.62
C TYR A 419 -4.33 -13.03 -2.11
N ILE A 420 -5.55 -13.44 -1.78
CA ILE A 420 -6.78 -12.76 -2.17
C ILE A 420 -7.61 -12.41 -0.95
N ARG A 421 -8.29 -11.27 -1.01
CA ARG A 421 -9.41 -10.93 -0.12
C ARG A 421 -10.70 -10.97 -0.93
N VAL A 422 -11.68 -11.74 -0.47
CA VAL A 422 -13.00 -11.81 -1.11
C VAL A 422 -13.90 -10.73 -0.51
N TYR A 423 -14.46 -9.85 -1.35
CA TYR A 423 -15.33 -8.76 -0.90
C TYR A 423 -16.81 -9.09 -1.09
N SER A 424 -17.15 -9.90 -2.09
CA SER A 424 -18.52 -10.34 -2.33
C SER A 424 -18.53 -11.75 -2.91
N GLY A 425 -19.54 -12.54 -2.54
CA GLY A 425 -19.71 -13.91 -3.00
C GLY A 425 -18.72 -14.90 -2.36
N SER A 426 -18.40 -15.98 -3.09
CA SER A 426 -17.45 -16.99 -2.60
C SER A 426 -16.65 -17.65 -3.73
N VAL A 427 -15.33 -17.64 -3.65
CA VAL A 427 -14.47 -18.37 -4.60
C VAL A 427 -14.54 -19.85 -4.26
N ARG A 428 -14.95 -20.68 -5.22
CA ARG A 428 -14.96 -22.15 -5.08
C ARG A 428 -13.76 -22.80 -5.78
N ARG A 429 -13.44 -24.03 -5.37
CA ARG A 429 -12.42 -24.83 -6.03
C ARG A 429 -12.78 -25.02 -7.50
N ASN A 430 -11.78 -24.90 -8.39
CA ASN A 430 -11.90 -24.96 -9.84
C ASN A 430 -12.71 -23.82 -10.49
N ALA A 431 -13.01 -22.74 -9.75
CA ALA A 431 -13.66 -21.56 -10.30
C ALA A 431 -12.82 -20.92 -11.41
N GLN A 432 -13.50 -20.40 -12.43
CA GLN A 432 -12.89 -19.57 -13.47
C GLN A 432 -12.90 -18.13 -12.97
N LEU A 433 -11.72 -17.53 -12.90
CA LEU A 433 -11.52 -16.16 -12.44
C LEU A 433 -11.07 -15.32 -13.62
N TYR A 434 -11.84 -14.29 -13.93
CA TYR A 434 -11.47 -13.27 -14.90
C TYR A 434 -10.74 -12.13 -14.20
N ASN A 435 -9.51 -11.86 -14.63
CA ASN A 435 -8.73 -10.71 -14.19
C ASN A 435 -9.14 -9.51 -15.05
N THR A 436 -9.76 -8.50 -14.43
CA THR A 436 -10.26 -7.31 -15.14
C THR A 436 -9.16 -6.34 -15.56
N ASN A 437 -8.04 -6.29 -14.82
CA ASN A 437 -6.88 -5.47 -15.13
C ASN A 437 -6.18 -5.97 -16.40
N LEU A 438 -5.90 -7.27 -16.45
CA LEU A 438 -5.18 -7.91 -17.57
C LEU A 438 -6.09 -8.43 -18.69
N LYS A 439 -7.41 -8.47 -18.45
CA LYS A 439 -8.42 -9.03 -19.36
C LYS A 439 -8.16 -10.51 -19.71
N THR A 440 -7.64 -11.27 -18.76
CA THR A 440 -7.30 -12.70 -18.92
C THR A 440 -8.09 -13.57 -17.97
N THR A 441 -8.52 -14.76 -18.43
CA THR A 441 -9.16 -15.76 -17.57
C THR A 441 -8.15 -16.77 -17.05
N GLU A 442 -8.16 -17.01 -15.75
CA GLU A 442 -7.36 -18.03 -15.06
C GLU A 442 -8.28 -18.97 -14.27
N ARG A 443 -7.75 -20.11 -13.81
CA ARG A 443 -8.53 -21.10 -13.06
C ARG A 443 -7.93 -21.38 -11.68
N ALA A 444 -8.74 -21.21 -10.64
CA ALA A 444 -8.37 -21.48 -9.25
C ALA A 444 -8.47 -22.98 -8.95
N GLN A 445 -7.47 -23.78 -9.33
CA GLN A 445 -7.50 -25.24 -9.17
C GLN A 445 -7.56 -25.69 -7.71
N ARG A 446 -6.85 -24.98 -6.83
CA ARG A 446 -6.77 -25.22 -5.39
C ARG A 446 -6.89 -23.90 -4.66
N MET A 447 -7.25 -23.99 -3.39
CA MET A 447 -7.29 -22.85 -2.48
C MET A 447 -6.75 -23.28 -1.14
N LEU A 448 -5.96 -22.41 -0.54
CA LEU A 448 -5.26 -22.64 0.70
C LEU A 448 -5.63 -21.54 1.69
N ARG A 449 -5.70 -21.90 2.97
CA ARG A 449 -5.66 -20.95 4.08
C ARG A 449 -4.31 -21.11 4.78
N MET A 450 -3.61 -19.99 4.95
CA MET A 450 -2.26 -19.96 5.50
C MET A 450 -2.30 -19.66 7.00
N TYR A 451 -1.83 -20.59 7.81
CA TYR A 451 -1.63 -20.45 9.25
C TYR A 451 -0.13 -20.41 9.52
N ALA A 452 0.46 -19.22 9.47
CA ALA A 452 1.93 -19.05 9.42
C ALA A 452 2.57 -19.94 8.33
N ASN A 453 3.31 -20.98 8.72
CA ASN A 453 4.00 -21.89 7.80
C ASN A 453 3.13 -23.06 7.31
N ASP A 454 2.00 -23.31 7.96
CA ASP A 454 1.10 -24.40 7.61
C ASP A 454 0.04 -23.94 6.60
N ALA A 455 -0.13 -24.71 5.53
CA ALA A 455 -1.11 -24.44 4.49
C ALA A 455 -2.20 -25.51 4.52
N VAL A 456 -3.44 -25.10 4.80
CA VAL A 456 -4.60 -25.98 4.85
C VAL A 456 -5.41 -25.83 3.56
N ASP A 457 -5.63 -26.94 2.84
CA ASP A 457 -6.50 -26.95 1.67
C ASP A 457 -7.97 -26.69 2.08
N VAL A 458 -8.62 -25.77 1.36
CA VAL A 458 -10.04 -25.42 1.56
C VAL A 458 -10.85 -25.64 0.28
N GLU A 459 -12.18 -25.77 0.43
CA GLU A 459 -13.12 -25.96 -0.69
C GLU A 459 -13.66 -24.64 -1.25
N SER A 460 -13.80 -23.62 -0.40
CA SER A 460 -14.23 -22.27 -0.75
C SER A 460 -13.64 -21.21 0.18
N ILE A 461 -13.57 -19.98 -0.31
CA ILE A 461 -13.23 -18.77 0.47
C ILE A 461 -14.42 -17.82 0.34
N ALA A 462 -15.05 -17.48 1.46
CA ALA A 462 -16.25 -16.64 1.49
C ALA A 462 -15.91 -15.14 1.60
N ALA A 463 -16.90 -14.28 1.35
CA ALA A 463 -16.78 -12.83 1.54
C ALA A 463 -16.29 -12.47 2.96
N GLY A 464 -15.42 -11.47 3.03
CA GLY A 464 -14.75 -11.04 4.27
C GLY A 464 -13.51 -11.85 4.64
N GLN A 465 -13.28 -13.02 4.03
CA GLN A 465 -12.13 -13.87 4.34
C GLN A 465 -10.94 -13.61 3.41
N ILE A 466 -9.76 -13.98 3.91
CA ILE A 466 -8.50 -14.00 3.17
C ILE A 466 -8.12 -15.46 2.89
N GLY A 467 -7.64 -15.73 1.69
CA GLY A 467 -7.08 -17.03 1.34
C GLY A 467 -6.07 -16.92 0.20
N VAL A 468 -5.51 -18.06 -0.19
CA VAL A 468 -4.40 -18.14 -1.13
C VAL A 468 -4.74 -19.07 -2.29
N ILE A 469 -4.51 -18.62 -3.51
CA ILE A 469 -4.66 -19.40 -4.73
C ILE A 469 -3.27 -19.71 -5.30
N PRO A 470 -2.78 -20.95 -5.19
CA PRO A 470 -1.54 -21.35 -5.83
C PRO A 470 -1.73 -21.53 -7.34
N GLY A 471 -0.70 -21.21 -8.11
CA GLY A 471 -0.59 -21.60 -9.53
C GLY A 471 -1.30 -20.68 -10.54
N LEU A 472 -1.78 -19.50 -10.12
CA LEU A 472 -2.13 -18.44 -11.07
C LEU A 472 -0.87 -17.97 -11.79
N LYS A 473 -0.94 -17.76 -13.09
CA LYS A 473 0.19 -17.42 -13.98
C LYS A 473 0.35 -15.92 -14.21
N SER A 474 -0.74 -15.20 -14.43
CA SER A 474 -0.68 -13.78 -14.82
C SER A 474 -1.06 -12.80 -13.72
N THR A 475 -1.93 -13.18 -12.77
CA THR A 475 -2.45 -12.29 -11.72
C THR A 475 -1.34 -11.62 -10.89
N ARG A 476 -1.33 -10.28 -10.85
CA ARG A 476 -0.38 -9.44 -10.13
C ARG A 476 -0.97 -8.90 -8.82
N THR A 477 -0.11 -8.36 -7.97
CA THR A 477 -0.54 -7.60 -6.79
C THR A 477 -1.35 -6.37 -7.21
N GLY A 478 -2.56 -6.22 -6.69
CA GLY A 478 -3.48 -5.12 -6.98
C GLY A 478 -4.60 -5.47 -7.97
N ASP A 479 -4.54 -6.63 -8.63
CA ASP A 479 -5.52 -7.03 -9.64
C ASP A 479 -6.86 -7.44 -9.04
N THR A 480 -7.95 -7.15 -9.77
CA THR A 480 -9.31 -7.56 -9.41
C THR A 480 -9.70 -8.84 -10.14
N LEU A 481 -10.20 -9.82 -9.40
CA LEU A 481 -10.60 -11.13 -9.88
C LEU A 481 -12.12 -11.31 -9.73
N ILE A 482 -12.79 -11.67 -10.82
CA ILE A 482 -14.24 -11.84 -10.86
C ILE A 482 -14.60 -13.24 -11.36
N SER A 483 -15.53 -13.90 -10.67
CA SER A 483 -16.22 -15.08 -11.20
C SER A 483 -17.59 -14.65 -11.73
N TYR A 484 -17.88 -14.94 -13.00
CA TYR A 484 -19.15 -14.58 -13.64
C TYR A 484 -19.76 -15.80 -14.35
N THR A 485 -20.99 -16.17 -13.96
CA THR A 485 -21.71 -17.30 -14.55
C THR A 485 -22.09 -17.00 -15.99
N GLY A 486 -21.67 -17.86 -16.93
CA GLY A 486 -21.97 -17.71 -18.35
C GLY A 486 -21.05 -16.75 -19.11
N ALA A 487 -19.95 -16.29 -18.52
CA ALA A 487 -18.93 -15.53 -19.23
C ALA A 487 -18.19 -16.42 -20.23
N ASN A 488 -17.90 -15.88 -21.43
CA ASN A 488 -17.02 -16.54 -22.37
C ASN A 488 -15.56 -16.36 -21.89
N PRO A 489 -14.77 -17.45 -21.70
CA PRO A 489 -13.38 -17.34 -21.21
C PRO A 489 -12.47 -16.43 -22.02
N LYS A 490 -12.76 -16.19 -23.31
CA LYS A 490 -11.97 -15.30 -24.17
C LYS A 490 -12.36 -13.83 -24.08
N VAL A 491 -13.64 -13.55 -23.82
CA VAL A 491 -14.19 -12.18 -23.86
C VAL A 491 -14.38 -11.62 -22.44
N GLY A 492 -14.54 -12.51 -21.45
CA GLY A 492 -14.84 -12.14 -20.08
C GLY A 492 -16.32 -11.80 -19.86
N PRO A 493 -16.65 -11.20 -18.71
CA PRO A 493 -17.99 -10.68 -18.45
C PRO A 493 -18.35 -9.55 -19.44
N PRO A 494 -19.65 -9.28 -19.68
CA PRO A 494 -20.07 -8.23 -20.61
C PRO A 494 -19.60 -6.84 -20.16
N PRO A 495 -19.16 -5.95 -21.07
CA PRO A 495 -18.88 -4.56 -20.74
C PRO A 495 -20.10 -3.86 -20.12
N PRO A 496 -19.91 -2.97 -19.14
CA PRO A 496 -18.65 -2.47 -18.59
C PRO A 496 -18.07 -3.32 -17.44
N LEU A 497 -18.69 -4.44 -17.05
CA LEU A 497 -18.24 -5.25 -15.89
C LEU A 497 -16.83 -5.82 -16.05
N ASN A 498 -16.36 -5.99 -17.29
CA ASN A 498 -14.97 -6.37 -17.58
C ASN A 498 -13.93 -5.31 -17.20
N SER A 499 -14.34 -4.09 -16.85
CA SER A 499 -13.49 -2.99 -16.40
C SER A 499 -13.57 -2.72 -14.89
N LEU A 500 -14.29 -3.54 -14.13
CA LEU A 500 -14.45 -3.36 -12.69
C LEU A 500 -13.12 -3.52 -11.95
N GLN A 501 -12.72 -2.52 -11.18
CA GLN A 501 -11.51 -2.53 -10.34
C GLN A 501 -11.86 -2.20 -8.90
N LEU A 502 -11.43 -3.04 -7.95
CA LEU A 502 -11.63 -2.79 -6.52
C LEU A 502 -10.57 -1.84 -5.97
N ARG A 503 -10.99 -0.69 -5.41
CA ARG A 503 -10.13 0.30 -4.74
C ARG A 503 -8.83 0.62 -5.51
N PRO A 504 -8.84 1.06 -6.79
CA PRO A 504 -7.61 1.25 -7.56
C PRO A 504 -6.63 2.20 -6.85
N ILE A 505 -5.32 1.91 -6.92
CA ILE A 505 -4.25 2.81 -6.45
C ILE A 505 -3.52 3.37 -7.66
N THR A 506 -3.31 4.68 -7.69
CA THR A 506 -2.41 5.33 -8.64
C THR A 506 -0.95 5.05 -8.25
N VAL A 507 -0.23 4.34 -9.12
CA VAL A 507 1.21 4.10 -8.95
C VAL A 507 1.97 5.38 -9.32
N PRO A 508 2.80 5.95 -8.42
CA PRO A 508 3.63 7.10 -8.76
C PRO A 508 4.66 6.75 -9.86
N PRO A 509 5.09 7.72 -10.69
CA PRO A 509 6.13 7.47 -11.69
C PRO A 509 7.45 7.08 -11.01
N PRO A 510 8.20 6.10 -11.56
CA PRO A 510 9.48 5.69 -10.99
C PRO A 510 10.52 6.78 -11.21
N VAL A 511 11.43 6.92 -10.24
CA VAL A 511 12.30 8.09 -10.13
C VAL A 511 13.79 7.72 -10.13
N PHE A 512 14.09 6.48 -9.71
CA PHE A 512 15.41 5.85 -9.83
C PHE A 512 15.39 4.73 -10.85
N PHE A 513 16.52 4.49 -11.50
CA PHE A 513 16.72 3.34 -12.38
C PHE A 513 18.07 2.67 -12.17
N THR A 514 18.16 1.39 -12.51
CA THR A 514 19.41 0.64 -12.58
C THR A 514 19.40 -0.23 -13.84
N SER A 515 20.57 -0.46 -14.45
CA SER A 515 20.67 -1.43 -15.55
C SER A 515 20.72 -2.85 -15.01
N VAL A 516 20.07 -3.77 -15.71
CA VAL A 516 20.10 -5.20 -15.44
C VAL A 516 20.62 -5.89 -16.70
N GLU A 517 21.79 -6.50 -16.60
CA GLU A 517 22.44 -7.18 -17.72
C GLU A 517 22.60 -8.66 -17.41
N PRO A 518 22.14 -9.59 -18.26
CA PRO A 518 22.42 -11.00 -18.04
C PRO A 518 23.92 -11.25 -18.14
N ASN A 519 24.46 -12.16 -17.31
CA ASN A 519 25.89 -12.50 -17.36
C ASN A 519 26.28 -13.12 -18.72
N SER A 520 25.34 -13.77 -19.40
CA SER A 520 25.52 -14.36 -20.72
C SER A 520 24.21 -14.35 -21.54
N LEU A 521 24.31 -14.45 -22.87
CA LEU A 521 23.13 -14.53 -23.76
C LEU A 521 22.23 -15.74 -23.46
N ALA A 522 22.80 -16.84 -22.95
CA ALA A 522 22.01 -18.03 -22.60
C ALA A 522 21.07 -17.78 -21.40
N GLU A 523 21.41 -16.83 -20.54
CA GLU A 523 20.68 -16.51 -19.31
C GLU A 523 19.63 -15.42 -19.51
N GLU A 524 19.62 -14.74 -20.65
CA GLU A 524 18.70 -13.63 -20.97
C GLU A 524 17.24 -14.02 -20.72
N LYS A 525 16.82 -15.19 -21.20
CA LYS A 525 15.46 -15.70 -20.99
C LYS A 525 15.14 -15.92 -19.50
N HIS A 526 16.08 -16.49 -18.74
CA HIS A 526 15.90 -16.74 -17.31
C HIS A 526 15.79 -15.43 -16.53
N VAL A 527 16.65 -14.45 -16.83
CA VAL A 527 16.59 -13.11 -16.22
C VAL A 527 15.25 -12.43 -16.53
N HIS A 528 14.78 -12.52 -17.77
CA HIS A 528 13.47 -11.97 -18.15
C HIS A 528 12.31 -12.62 -17.39
N GLU A 529 12.34 -13.95 -17.20
CA GLU A 529 11.35 -14.68 -16.40
C GLU A 529 11.38 -14.27 -14.92
N GLN A 530 12.57 -14.10 -14.32
CA GLN A 530 12.68 -13.63 -12.93
C GLN A 530 12.26 -12.17 -12.76
N LEU A 531 12.57 -11.29 -13.72
CA LEU A 531 12.09 -9.91 -13.72
C LEU A 531 10.56 -9.85 -13.83
N ALA A 532 9.96 -10.69 -14.65
CA ALA A 532 8.50 -10.79 -14.75
C ALA A 532 7.85 -11.25 -13.43
N LEU A 533 8.50 -12.16 -12.69
CA LEU A 533 8.06 -12.54 -11.34
C LEU A 533 8.21 -11.38 -10.35
N LEU A 534 9.33 -10.66 -10.38
CA LEU A 534 9.56 -9.51 -9.50
C LEU A 534 8.51 -8.40 -9.70
N LEU A 535 8.20 -8.05 -10.96
CA LEU A 535 7.17 -7.07 -11.34
C LEU A 535 5.75 -7.52 -10.96
N ARG A 536 5.53 -8.83 -10.90
CA ARG A 536 4.23 -9.40 -10.54
C ARG A 536 3.97 -9.26 -9.04
N GLU A 537 5.02 -9.36 -8.23
CA GLU A 537 4.97 -9.13 -6.79
C GLU A 537 4.86 -7.64 -6.46
N ASP A 538 5.66 -6.80 -7.14
CA ASP A 538 5.64 -5.34 -6.95
C ASP A 538 5.34 -4.57 -8.24
N PRO A 539 4.12 -4.01 -8.38
CA PRO A 539 3.72 -3.25 -9.56
C PRO A 539 4.27 -1.81 -9.56
N SER A 540 4.94 -1.36 -8.49
CA SER A 540 5.61 -0.06 -8.46
C SER A 540 7.00 -0.09 -9.10
N LEU A 541 7.52 -1.29 -9.37
CA LEU A 541 8.70 -1.49 -10.21
C LEU A 541 8.28 -1.46 -11.69
N ASN A 542 9.13 -0.89 -12.53
CA ASN A 542 8.94 -0.85 -13.98
C ASN A 542 10.20 -1.35 -14.68
N VAL A 543 10.03 -2.18 -15.70
CA VAL A 543 11.15 -2.61 -16.56
C VAL A 543 10.95 -2.03 -17.96
N THR A 544 11.97 -1.35 -18.45
CA THR A 544 12.04 -0.87 -19.83
C THR A 544 13.25 -1.48 -20.52
N GLN A 545 13.12 -1.79 -21.80
CA GLN A 545 14.25 -2.22 -22.62
C GLN A 545 14.55 -1.12 -23.63
N ASP A 546 15.80 -0.72 -23.69
CA ASP A 546 16.26 0.31 -24.61
C ASP A 546 16.51 -0.31 -25.99
N VAL A 547 15.82 0.22 -27.01
CA VAL A 547 15.73 -0.39 -28.34
C VAL A 547 17.05 -0.32 -29.11
N ASP A 548 17.86 0.73 -28.92
CA ASP A 548 19.13 0.83 -29.67
C ASP A 548 20.33 0.27 -28.90
N SER A 549 20.29 0.18 -27.56
CA SER A 549 21.37 -0.46 -26.77
C SER A 549 21.11 -1.93 -26.43
N GLY A 550 19.84 -2.36 -26.47
CA GLY A 550 19.40 -3.67 -25.98
C GLY A 550 19.40 -3.81 -24.45
N GLN A 551 19.82 -2.78 -23.72
CA GLN A 551 19.97 -2.81 -22.27
C GLN A 551 18.60 -2.82 -21.57
N THR A 552 18.49 -3.62 -20.51
CA THR A 552 17.29 -3.66 -19.67
C THR A 552 17.47 -2.71 -18.48
N HIS A 553 16.49 -1.85 -18.22
CA HIS A 553 16.47 -0.92 -17.10
C HIS A 553 15.36 -1.29 -16.13
N LEU A 554 15.70 -1.45 -14.86
CA LEU A 554 14.76 -1.63 -13.75
C LEU A 554 14.61 -0.30 -13.02
N SER A 555 13.39 0.21 -12.94
CA SER A 555 13.06 1.51 -12.35
C SER A 555 12.15 1.35 -11.13
N GLY A 556 12.32 2.20 -10.12
CA GLY A 556 11.58 2.12 -8.86
C GLY A 556 11.46 3.48 -8.15
N MET A 557 10.73 3.49 -7.02
CA MET A 557 10.38 4.72 -6.30
C MET A 557 11.50 5.28 -5.40
N GLY A 558 12.51 4.47 -5.05
CA GLY A 558 13.53 4.85 -4.07
C GLY A 558 14.81 4.04 -4.22
N GLU A 559 15.91 4.55 -3.68
CA GLU A 559 17.21 3.86 -3.65
C GLU A 559 17.09 2.55 -2.86
N LEU A 560 16.62 2.61 -1.61
CA LEU A 560 16.43 1.44 -0.76
C LEU A 560 15.51 0.39 -1.42
N HIS A 561 14.46 0.87 -2.10
CA HIS A 561 13.53 0.02 -2.83
C HIS A 561 14.22 -0.73 -3.97
N LEU A 562 15.07 -0.06 -4.76
CA LEU A 562 15.86 -0.72 -5.81
C LEU A 562 16.97 -1.62 -5.26
N GLU A 563 17.60 -1.28 -4.14
CA GLU A 563 18.57 -2.15 -3.47
C GLU A 563 17.93 -3.48 -3.07
N ILE A 564 16.73 -3.42 -2.49
CA ILE A 564 15.98 -4.63 -2.11
C ILE A 564 15.55 -5.39 -3.36
N ALA A 565 15.05 -4.70 -4.38
CA ALA A 565 14.70 -5.35 -5.65
C ALA A 565 15.90 -6.09 -6.26
N ARG A 566 17.10 -5.48 -6.21
CA ARG A 566 18.38 -6.09 -6.60
C ARG A 566 18.70 -7.34 -5.77
N ASP A 567 18.64 -7.22 -4.45
CA ASP A 567 18.95 -8.31 -3.52
C ASP A 567 18.01 -9.50 -3.78
N ARG A 568 16.70 -9.24 -3.93
CA ARG A 568 15.71 -10.26 -4.25
C ARG A 568 15.94 -10.90 -5.62
N LEU A 569 16.28 -10.11 -6.64
CA LEU A 569 16.52 -10.66 -7.98
C LEU A 569 17.73 -11.61 -8.00
N ILE A 570 18.82 -11.24 -7.33
CA ILE A 570 20.08 -12.03 -7.31
C ILE A 570 20.01 -13.16 -6.28
N ASN A 571 19.65 -12.85 -5.03
CA ASN A 571 19.77 -13.77 -3.91
C ASN A 571 18.53 -14.64 -3.71
N ASP A 572 17.31 -14.14 -3.94
CA ASP A 572 16.09 -14.93 -3.74
C ASP A 572 15.70 -15.67 -5.03
N LEU A 573 15.55 -14.94 -6.13
CA LEU A 573 15.12 -15.46 -7.43
C LEU A 573 16.25 -16.11 -8.23
N LYS A 574 17.50 -16.02 -7.75
CA LYS A 574 18.69 -16.64 -8.37
C LYS A 574 18.83 -16.26 -9.85
N ALA A 575 18.61 -14.98 -10.17
CA ALA A 575 18.84 -14.47 -11.52
C ALA A 575 20.35 -14.23 -11.73
N ASN A 576 20.90 -14.81 -12.80
CA ASN A 576 22.31 -14.61 -13.17
C ASN A 576 22.46 -13.31 -13.96
N ALA A 577 22.34 -12.18 -13.27
CA ALA A 577 22.47 -10.85 -13.85
C ALA A 577 23.46 -9.97 -13.08
N ARG A 578 24.12 -9.06 -13.79
CA ARG A 578 24.85 -7.93 -13.23
C ARG A 578 23.92 -6.74 -13.16
N ILE A 579 23.90 -6.09 -12.01
CA ILE A 579 23.09 -4.89 -11.79
C ILE A 579 24.04 -3.70 -11.70
N GLY A 580 23.79 -2.67 -12.53
CA GLY A 580 24.57 -1.44 -12.58
C GLY A 580 24.35 -0.56 -11.35
N SER A 581 25.10 0.55 -11.30
CA SER A 581 24.87 1.61 -10.32
C SER A 581 23.46 2.19 -10.46
N ILE A 582 22.79 2.49 -9.33
CA ILE A 582 21.52 3.21 -9.34
C ILE A 582 21.79 4.64 -9.87
N ARG A 583 21.00 5.07 -10.84
CA ARG A 583 21.08 6.38 -11.51
C ARG A 583 19.73 7.09 -11.44
N ILE A 584 19.76 8.41 -11.61
CA ILE A 584 18.59 9.27 -11.56
C ILE A 584 18.07 9.51 -12.97
N GLY A 585 16.75 9.36 -13.14
CA GLY A 585 16.05 9.54 -14.42
C GLY A 585 16.03 10.98 -14.90
N TYR A 586 17.13 11.53 -15.41
CA TYR A 586 17.14 12.85 -16.04
C TYR A 586 16.28 12.89 -17.30
N ARG A 587 15.86 14.10 -17.69
CA ARG A 587 15.09 14.37 -18.91
C ARG A 587 15.74 15.49 -19.71
N GLU A 588 15.42 15.58 -20.99
CA GLU A 588 15.75 16.72 -21.84
C GLU A 588 14.49 17.53 -22.14
N ALA A 589 14.60 18.84 -22.27
CA ALA A 589 13.53 19.68 -22.78
C ALA A 589 14.06 20.66 -23.81
N ILE A 590 13.20 20.97 -24.78
CA ILE A 590 13.50 21.94 -25.82
C ILE A 590 13.12 23.33 -25.32
N THR A 591 13.98 24.31 -25.58
CA THR A 591 13.75 25.71 -25.23
C THR A 591 13.24 26.53 -26.40
N THR A 592 13.60 26.16 -27.62
CA THR A 592 13.32 26.90 -28.85
C THR A 592 12.46 26.09 -29.81
N PRO A 593 11.51 26.72 -30.50
CA PRO A 593 10.74 26.05 -31.54
C PRO A 593 11.66 25.66 -32.72
N SER A 594 11.40 24.52 -33.35
CA SER A 594 12.09 24.12 -34.59
C SER A 594 11.42 24.72 -35.83
N SER A 595 12.16 24.79 -36.94
CA SER A 595 11.54 24.92 -38.25
C SER A 595 10.77 23.65 -38.62
N ILE A 596 9.76 23.80 -39.49
CA ILE A 596 9.03 22.67 -40.07
C ILE A 596 10.00 21.87 -40.94
N THR A 597 10.06 20.56 -40.67
CA THR A 597 10.94 19.63 -41.38
C THR A 597 10.12 18.55 -42.05
N GLU A 598 10.18 18.51 -43.37
CA GLU A 598 9.54 17.49 -44.18
C GLU A 598 10.51 16.35 -44.50
N ILE A 599 10.05 15.10 -44.33
CA ILE A 599 10.80 13.90 -44.66
C ILE A 599 9.92 12.95 -45.47
N ILE A 600 10.48 12.42 -46.56
CA ILE A 600 9.94 11.30 -47.31
C ILE A 600 10.84 10.10 -47.03
N PHE A 601 10.28 9.10 -46.34
CA PHE A 601 10.91 7.80 -46.15
C PHE A 601 10.69 6.94 -47.39
N ASP A 602 11.78 6.46 -47.99
CA ASP A 602 11.77 5.61 -49.18
C ASP A 602 12.80 4.49 -48.99
N ARG A 603 12.34 3.33 -48.52
CA ARG A 603 13.19 2.14 -48.28
C ARG A 603 12.41 0.84 -48.44
N ASP A 604 13.16 -0.22 -48.74
CA ASP A 604 12.64 -1.58 -48.73
C ASP A 604 12.51 -2.11 -47.30
N ILE A 605 11.31 -2.54 -46.92
CA ILE A 605 11.03 -3.23 -45.65
C ILE A 605 10.57 -4.65 -45.98
N ALA A 606 11.29 -5.66 -45.50
CA ALA A 606 10.98 -7.08 -45.74
C ALA A 606 10.79 -7.43 -47.24
N GLY A 607 11.61 -6.85 -48.12
CA GLY A 607 11.60 -7.12 -49.55
C GLY A 607 10.49 -6.43 -50.35
N LYS A 608 9.74 -5.50 -49.73
CA LYS A 608 8.75 -4.65 -50.42
C LYS A 608 9.19 -3.19 -50.39
N PRO A 609 9.16 -2.46 -51.52
CA PRO A 609 9.42 -1.03 -51.54
C PRO A 609 8.29 -0.32 -50.81
N THR A 610 8.62 0.44 -49.76
CA THR A 610 7.65 1.18 -48.96
C THR A 610 8.02 2.65 -48.87
N LYS A 611 7.05 3.52 -49.14
CA LYS A 611 7.26 4.97 -49.20
C LYS A 611 6.19 5.74 -48.43
N ALA A 612 6.59 6.69 -47.60
CA ALA A 612 5.68 7.52 -46.81
C ALA A 612 6.34 8.86 -46.46
N GLY A 613 5.55 9.94 -46.44
CA GLY A 613 6.01 11.27 -46.02
C GLY A 613 5.38 11.73 -44.71
N CYS A 614 5.99 12.73 -44.08
CA CYS A 614 5.34 13.61 -43.11
C CYS A 614 6.20 14.86 -42.87
N ALA A 615 5.58 15.94 -42.44
CA ALA A 615 6.27 17.09 -41.89
C ALA A 615 6.12 17.16 -40.38
N ALA A 616 7.17 17.60 -39.67
CA ALA A 616 7.14 17.76 -38.23
C ALA A 616 7.81 19.07 -37.78
N SER A 617 7.28 19.68 -36.74
CA SER A 617 7.94 20.73 -35.96
C SER A 617 7.77 20.46 -34.47
N VAL A 618 8.69 20.98 -33.66
CA VAL A 618 8.70 20.77 -32.22
C VAL A 618 8.74 22.11 -31.50
N THR A 619 8.01 22.20 -30.39
CA THR A 619 7.90 23.39 -29.54
C THR A 619 7.82 22.96 -28.08
N ALA A 620 7.99 23.88 -27.13
CA ALA A 620 7.75 23.59 -25.71
C ALA A 620 6.23 23.49 -25.44
N SER A 621 5.80 22.56 -24.59
CA SER A 621 4.38 22.23 -24.38
C SER A 621 3.55 23.28 -23.62
N GLU A 622 4.15 24.36 -23.13
CA GLU A 622 3.44 25.38 -22.35
C GLU A 622 2.55 26.27 -23.23
N GLY A 623 1.22 26.11 -23.10
CA GLY A 623 0.24 27.10 -23.56
C GLY A 623 -0.12 27.08 -25.05
N ILE A 624 -0.02 25.94 -25.74
CA ILE A 624 -0.31 25.88 -27.18
C ILE A 624 -1.83 25.83 -27.45
N PRO A 625 -2.40 26.80 -28.18
CA PRO A 625 -3.77 26.70 -28.65
C PRO A 625 -3.87 25.59 -29.72
N VAL A 626 -4.72 24.60 -29.46
CA VAL A 626 -5.04 23.56 -30.46
C VAL A 626 -5.85 24.20 -31.58
N SER A 627 -5.35 24.11 -32.81
CA SER A 627 -6.09 24.59 -33.99
C SER A 627 -7.37 23.76 -34.21
N PRO A 628 -8.50 24.37 -34.61
CA PRO A 628 -9.72 23.62 -34.92
C PRO A 628 -9.46 22.56 -36.00
N GLY A 629 -9.83 21.31 -35.76
CA GLY A 629 -9.60 20.18 -36.69
C GLY A 629 -8.26 19.44 -36.54
N ALA A 630 -7.43 19.77 -35.54
CA ALA A 630 -6.21 19.03 -35.24
C ALA A 630 -6.45 17.94 -34.18
N TRP A 631 -5.84 16.75 -34.35
CA TRP A 631 -5.88 15.69 -33.34
C TRP A 631 -4.80 15.94 -32.28
N SER A 632 -5.21 16.22 -31.05
CA SER A 632 -4.30 16.25 -29.91
C SER A 632 -4.25 14.88 -29.23
N THR A 633 -3.08 14.44 -28.80
CA THR A 633 -2.88 13.21 -28.03
C THR A 633 -1.76 13.41 -27.03
N ASP A 634 -2.07 13.19 -25.76
CA ASP A 634 -1.07 13.19 -24.70
C ASP A 634 -0.15 11.96 -24.83
N LEU A 635 1.14 12.20 -24.65
CA LEU A 635 2.20 11.20 -24.63
C LEU A 635 2.84 11.13 -23.23
N ALA A 636 3.76 10.20 -23.03
CA ALA A 636 4.52 10.08 -21.78
C ALA A 636 5.34 11.35 -21.49
N ASP A 637 5.73 11.56 -20.22
CA ASP A 637 6.60 12.66 -19.78
C ASP A 637 6.07 14.08 -20.14
N SER A 638 4.75 14.27 -20.02
CA SER A 638 4.05 15.52 -20.35
C SER A 638 4.29 16.04 -21.77
N ASN A 639 4.60 15.13 -22.71
CA ASN A 639 4.70 15.46 -24.12
C ASN A 639 3.33 15.45 -24.78
N VAL A 640 3.15 16.25 -25.82
CA VAL A 640 1.88 16.34 -26.55
C VAL A 640 2.15 16.16 -28.03
N MET A 641 1.36 15.33 -28.70
CA MET A 641 1.36 15.19 -30.15
C MET A 641 0.14 15.89 -30.72
N ILE A 642 0.36 16.84 -31.63
CA ILE A 642 -0.69 17.55 -32.37
C ILE A 642 -0.55 17.15 -33.83
N VAL A 643 -1.55 16.47 -34.38
CA VAL A 643 -1.56 16.05 -35.77
C VAL A 643 -2.53 16.91 -36.57
N THR A 644 -2.04 17.50 -37.65
CA THR A 644 -2.85 18.27 -38.60
C THR A 644 -2.85 17.57 -39.94
N THR A 645 -4.05 17.30 -40.46
CA THR A 645 -4.27 16.70 -41.79
C THR A 645 -5.05 17.68 -42.66
N PRO A 646 -4.36 18.55 -43.42
CA PRO A 646 -5.04 19.46 -44.33
C PRO A 646 -5.95 18.70 -45.29
N GLY A 647 -7.23 19.11 -45.37
CA GLY A 647 -8.22 18.51 -46.27
C GLY A 647 -9.03 17.34 -45.72
N LEU A 648 -8.77 16.89 -44.48
CA LEU A 648 -9.56 15.87 -43.78
C LEU A 648 -10.24 16.44 -42.52
N ASP A 649 -11.46 16.01 -42.25
CA ASP A 649 -12.19 16.30 -41.00
C ASP A 649 -11.73 15.39 -39.84
N GLU A 650 -12.34 15.56 -38.65
CA GLU A 650 -11.97 14.80 -37.45
C GLU A 650 -12.17 13.28 -37.59
N ASP A 651 -13.10 12.86 -38.46
CA ASP A 651 -13.43 11.47 -38.78
C ASP A 651 -12.61 10.92 -39.98
N GLY A 652 -11.71 11.73 -40.55
CA GLY A 652 -10.85 11.40 -41.68
C GLY A 652 -11.57 11.33 -43.02
N LEU A 653 -12.68 12.06 -43.17
CA LEU A 653 -13.38 12.28 -44.42
C LEU A 653 -12.85 13.56 -45.10
N PRO A 654 -12.84 13.62 -46.44
CA PRO A 654 -12.52 14.85 -47.15
C PRO A 654 -13.46 15.99 -46.75
N ILE A 655 -12.89 17.15 -46.43
CA ILE A 655 -13.67 18.37 -46.11
C ILE A 655 -14.43 18.85 -47.36
N ASP A 656 -13.83 18.69 -48.54
CA ASP A 656 -14.42 18.98 -49.85
C ASP A 656 -14.88 17.69 -50.53
N ALA A 657 -16.01 17.72 -51.25
CA ALA A 657 -16.60 16.54 -51.90
C ALA A 657 -15.67 15.84 -52.92
N ASP A 658 -14.73 16.59 -53.52
CA ASP A 658 -13.71 16.11 -54.46
C ASP A 658 -12.30 16.04 -53.82
N GLY A 659 -12.21 16.16 -52.49
CA GLY A 659 -10.95 16.19 -51.75
C GLY A 659 -10.25 14.82 -51.66
N PRO A 660 -8.94 14.80 -51.37
CA PRO A 660 -8.16 13.57 -51.31
C PRO A 660 -8.60 12.69 -50.12
N ALA A 661 -9.06 11.47 -50.41
CA ALA A 661 -9.52 10.50 -49.41
C ALA A 661 -8.45 9.47 -49.03
N LEU A 662 -8.53 8.96 -47.80
CA LEU A 662 -7.69 7.83 -47.34
C LEU A 662 -7.95 6.57 -48.18
N PRO A 663 -6.90 5.90 -48.71
CA PRO A 663 -7.07 4.65 -49.42
C PRO A 663 -7.65 3.60 -48.46
N GLY A 664 -8.49 2.69 -48.97
CA GLY A 664 -9.16 1.67 -48.15
C GLY A 664 -8.21 0.72 -47.40
N SER A 665 -6.91 0.74 -47.70
CA SER A 665 -5.85 0.01 -47.01
C SER A 665 -5.32 0.68 -45.73
N LEU A 666 -5.65 1.96 -45.49
CA LEU A 666 -5.16 2.75 -44.34
C LEU A 666 -6.34 3.44 -43.65
N SER A 667 -6.71 2.96 -42.47
CA SER A 667 -7.73 3.64 -41.65
C SER A 667 -7.14 4.81 -40.86
N VAL A 668 -8.00 5.73 -40.41
CA VAL A 668 -7.63 6.86 -39.54
C VAL A 668 -6.96 6.37 -38.25
N ASP A 669 -7.49 5.30 -37.65
CA ASP A 669 -6.91 4.68 -36.45
C ASP A 669 -5.49 4.15 -36.71
N GLN A 670 -5.25 3.56 -37.88
CA GLN A 670 -3.94 3.06 -38.27
C GLN A 670 -2.96 4.21 -38.54
N LEU A 671 -3.40 5.28 -39.19
CA LEU A 671 -2.61 6.49 -39.41
C LEU A 671 -2.21 7.11 -38.05
N ARG A 672 -3.18 7.33 -37.16
CA ARG A 672 -2.96 7.90 -35.83
C ARG A 672 -2.02 7.03 -35.00
N SER A 673 -2.23 5.71 -34.99
CA SER A 673 -1.38 4.76 -34.27
C SER A 673 0.05 4.72 -34.81
N ALA A 674 0.22 4.76 -36.14
CA ALA A 674 1.52 4.76 -36.80
C ALA A 674 2.32 6.04 -36.50
N LEU A 675 1.69 7.22 -36.66
CA LEU A 675 2.31 8.50 -36.33
C LEU A 675 2.68 8.56 -34.84
N ARG A 676 1.77 8.14 -33.95
CA ARG A 676 2.03 8.09 -32.50
C ARG A 676 3.23 7.23 -32.17
N SER A 677 3.34 6.06 -32.79
CA SER A 677 4.46 5.13 -32.62
C SER A 677 5.79 5.79 -33.05
N GLY A 678 5.80 6.45 -34.20
CA GLY A 678 6.99 7.15 -34.71
C GLY A 678 7.43 8.34 -33.84
N VAL A 679 6.47 9.18 -33.43
CA VAL A 679 6.71 10.33 -32.55
C VAL A 679 7.22 9.86 -31.18
N SER A 680 6.56 8.86 -30.57
CA SER A 680 6.98 8.34 -29.27
C SER A 680 8.39 7.75 -29.32
N ALA A 681 8.74 7.05 -30.41
CA ALA A 681 10.09 6.53 -30.62
C ALA A 681 11.13 7.66 -30.74
N ALA A 682 10.80 8.77 -31.41
CA ALA A 682 11.71 9.93 -31.52
C ALA A 682 11.89 10.67 -30.19
N LEU A 683 10.86 10.76 -29.35
CA LEU A 683 10.92 11.43 -28.05
C LEU A 683 11.62 10.59 -26.96
N SER A 684 11.75 9.28 -27.16
CA SER A 684 12.39 8.38 -26.20
C SER A 684 13.88 8.68 -25.94
N ARG A 685 14.55 9.34 -26.90
CA ARG A 685 15.97 9.68 -26.83
C ARG A 685 16.19 11.10 -27.31
N GLY A 686 16.60 11.97 -26.39
CA GLY A 686 16.88 13.37 -26.65
C GLY A 686 18.09 13.59 -27.56
N PRO A 687 18.12 14.71 -28.30
CA PRO A 687 19.13 14.97 -29.32
C PRO A 687 20.54 15.23 -28.79
N SER A 688 20.73 15.62 -27.52
CA SER A 688 22.07 15.97 -27.00
C SER A 688 22.68 14.95 -26.06
N PHE A 689 21.92 14.45 -25.09
CA PHE A 689 22.42 13.53 -24.06
C PHE A 689 21.71 12.18 -24.09
N SER A 690 20.81 11.97 -25.06
CA SER A 690 20.00 10.76 -25.20
C SER A 690 19.06 10.48 -24.03
N PHE A 691 18.76 11.47 -23.17
CA PHE A 691 17.73 11.34 -22.16
C PHE A 691 16.34 11.54 -22.79
N PRO A 692 15.28 10.87 -22.28
CA PRO A 692 13.94 11.06 -22.81
C PRO A 692 13.51 12.53 -22.76
N LEU A 693 12.82 12.98 -23.81
CA LEU A 693 12.29 14.34 -23.87
C LEU A 693 11.07 14.50 -22.95
N HIS A 694 10.95 15.65 -22.31
CA HIS A 694 9.83 16.02 -21.44
C HIS A 694 9.27 17.38 -21.88
N SER A 695 7.98 17.61 -21.61
CA SER A 695 7.30 18.90 -21.90
C SER A 695 7.49 19.41 -23.33
N THR A 696 7.50 18.48 -24.30
CA THR A 696 7.69 18.79 -25.73
C THR A 696 6.38 18.58 -26.47
N ALA A 697 5.96 19.60 -27.20
CA ALA A 697 4.86 19.50 -28.15
C ALA A 697 5.40 19.22 -29.56
N VAL A 698 4.87 18.19 -30.19
CA VAL A 698 5.25 17.76 -31.54
C VAL A 698 4.06 18.01 -32.46
N HIS A 699 4.23 18.95 -33.39
CA HIS A 699 3.28 19.22 -34.44
C HIS A 699 3.65 18.39 -35.66
N VAL A 700 2.81 17.41 -36.01
CA VAL A 700 2.97 16.58 -37.20
C VAL A 700 1.93 17.00 -38.23
N THR A 701 2.38 17.40 -39.40
CA THR A 701 1.53 17.70 -40.54
C THR A 701 1.62 16.55 -41.53
N PHE A 702 0.48 15.94 -41.86
CA PHE A 702 0.36 14.90 -42.86
C PHE A 702 -0.55 15.38 -43.99
N ASP A 703 0.06 15.81 -45.10
CA ASP A 703 -0.62 16.27 -46.30
C ASP A 703 -0.77 15.12 -47.29
N MET A 704 -2.02 14.85 -47.66
CA MET A 704 -2.38 13.70 -48.48
C MET A 704 -1.79 13.76 -49.89
N THR A 705 -1.55 14.95 -50.43
CA THR A 705 -1.04 15.12 -51.80
C THR A 705 0.46 14.87 -51.91
N SER A 706 1.20 15.19 -50.86
CA SER A 706 2.67 15.16 -50.84
C SER A 706 3.23 13.97 -50.04
N HIS A 707 2.47 13.44 -49.07
CA HIS A 707 2.95 12.44 -48.11
C HIS A 707 2.39 11.03 -48.29
N LEU A 708 1.33 10.88 -49.08
CA LEU A 708 0.74 9.57 -49.40
C LEU A 708 1.28 9.03 -50.73
N PHE A 709 1.71 7.77 -50.72
CA PHE A 709 2.18 7.05 -51.90
C PHE A 709 1.43 5.72 -52.05
N ALA A 710 1.43 5.15 -53.26
CA ALA A 710 0.78 3.87 -53.54
C ALA A 710 1.31 2.69 -52.68
N THR A 711 2.54 2.81 -52.16
CA THR A 711 3.21 1.81 -51.32
C THR A 711 3.29 2.21 -49.84
N THR A 712 2.48 3.18 -49.40
CA THR A 712 2.46 3.62 -48.00
C THR A 712 1.95 2.51 -47.09
N SER A 713 2.73 2.23 -46.04
CA SER A 713 2.40 1.26 -45.00
C SER A 713 2.46 1.92 -43.61
N PRO A 714 1.75 1.41 -42.60
CA PRO A 714 1.84 1.92 -41.22
C PRO A 714 3.27 1.95 -40.67
N SER A 715 4.11 0.97 -41.03
CA SER A 715 5.53 0.94 -40.64
C SER A 715 6.35 2.05 -41.29
N ALA A 716 6.08 2.36 -42.57
CA ALA A 716 6.76 3.45 -43.27
C ALA A 716 6.35 4.82 -42.72
N LEU A 717 5.06 5.00 -42.36
CA LEU A 717 4.57 6.21 -41.70
C LEU A 717 5.22 6.44 -40.32
N SER A 718 5.32 5.37 -39.51
CA SER A 718 6.02 5.45 -38.22
C SER A 718 7.50 5.82 -38.40
N ALA A 719 8.18 5.25 -39.41
CA ALA A 719 9.56 5.58 -39.71
C ALA A 719 9.75 7.03 -40.22
N ALA A 720 8.86 7.50 -41.11
CA ALA A 720 8.86 8.88 -41.59
C ALA A 720 8.67 9.87 -40.43
N ALA A 721 7.66 9.62 -39.57
CA ALA A 721 7.38 10.45 -38.39
C ALA A 721 8.58 10.49 -37.43
N ARG A 722 9.19 9.33 -37.14
CA ARG A 722 10.39 9.27 -36.30
C ARG A 722 11.51 10.15 -36.86
N LEU A 723 11.80 10.03 -38.16
CA LEU A 723 12.89 10.77 -38.81
C LEU A 723 12.60 12.28 -38.90
N ALA A 724 11.37 12.67 -39.26
CA ALA A 724 10.95 14.07 -39.32
C ALA A 724 11.09 14.74 -37.96
N VAL A 725 10.57 14.11 -36.89
CA VAL A 725 10.69 14.61 -35.52
C VAL A 725 12.15 14.65 -35.08
N THR A 726 12.93 13.59 -35.31
CA THR A 726 14.37 13.57 -34.95
C THR A 726 15.15 14.71 -35.62
N LYS A 727 14.84 15.03 -36.88
CA LYS A 727 15.49 16.11 -37.61
C LYS A 727 15.00 17.49 -37.13
N ALA A 728 13.71 17.63 -36.81
CA ALA A 728 13.16 18.83 -36.17
C ALA A 728 13.79 19.10 -34.79
N LEU A 729 13.95 18.05 -33.97
CA LEU A 729 14.65 18.10 -32.68
C LEU A 729 16.09 18.59 -32.84
N LYS A 730 16.84 18.04 -33.80
CA LYS A 730 18.21 18.49 -34.09
C LYS A 730 18.25 19.95 -34.54
N SER A 731 17.33 20.36 -35.41
CA SER A 731 17.24 21.75 -35.85
C SER A 731 16.92 22.72 -34.70
N ALA A 732 16.09 22.31 -33.72
CA ALA A 732 15.83 23.12 -32.54
C ALA A 732 17.08 23.30 -31.67
N VAL A 733 17.87 22.23 -31.53
CA VAL A 733 19.15 22.23 -30.80
C VAL A 733 20.17 23.12 -31.50
N ASP A 734 20.30 23.05 -32.82
CA ASP A 734 21.24 23.87 -33.58
C ASP A 734 20.91 25.38 -33.51
N ALA A 735 19.63 25.72 -33.34
CA ALA A 735 19.15 27.11 -33.26
C ALA A 735 19.26 27.76 -31.86
N SER A 736 19.68 27.01 -30.83
CA SER A 736 19.70 27.42 -29.41
C SER A 736 20.97 26.90 -28.71
N PRO A 737 21.28 27.29 -27.46
CA PRO A 737 22.43 26.74 -26.72
C PRO A 737 22.33 25.25 -26.32
N GLY A 738 21.64 24.41 -27.10
CA GLY A 738 21.32 23.02 -26.77
C GLY A 738 20.04 22.85 -25.93
N PRO A 739 19.55 21.61 -25.76
CA PRO A 739 18.39 21.31 -24.93
C PRO A 739 18.74 21.50 -23.45
N SER A 740 17.76 21.95 -22.67
CA SER A 740 17.92 22.06 -21.22
C SER A 740 17.80 20.68 -20.62
N LEU A 741 18.81 20.25 -19.87
CA LEU A 741 18.65 19.10 -19.01
C LEU A 741 17.65 19.44 -17.90
N MET A 742 16.84 18.46 -17.53
CA MET A 742 15.91 18.56 -16.43
C MET A 742 16.23 17.49 -15.40
N GLU A 743 16.15 17.86 -14.13
CA GLU A 743 16.27 16.95 -13.00
C GLU A 743 14.93 16.80 -12.29
N PRO A 744 14.64 15.61 -11.74
CA PRO A 744 13.45 15.44 -10.90
C PRO A 744 13.64 16.21 -9.59
N VAL A 745 12.69 17.10 -9.31
CA VAL A 745 12.60 17.84 -8.04
C VAL A 745 11.57 17.15 -7.15
N MET A 746 11.95 16.95 -5.90
CA MET A 746 11.13 16.32 -4.89
C MET A 746 10.50 17.36 -3.99
N LEU A 747 9.22 17.21 -3.68
CA LEU A 747 8.61 17.91 -2.56
C LEU A 747 8.93 17.11 -1.30
N ALA A 748 9.92 17.57 -0.54
CA ALA A 748 10.34 17.00 0.72
C ALA A 748 9.59 17.66 1.88
N THR A 749 8.92 16.86 2.70
CA THR A 749 8.35 17.28 3.98
C THR A 749 9.26 16.77 5.09
N ILE A 750 10.05 17.67 5.67
CA ILE A 750 11.07 17.37 6.68
C ILE A 750 10.52 17.79 8.04
N SER A 751 10.41 16.84 8.96
CA SER A 751 9.97 17.07 10.34
C SER A 751 11.17 17.07 11.27
N VAL A 752 11.37 18.17 11.99
CA VAL A 752 12.55 18.40 12.85
C VAL A 752 12.14 19.11 14.13
N ASP A 753 12.93 18.95 15.17
CA ASP A 753 12.77 19.71 16.40
C ASP A 753 13.12 21.19 16.18
N GLU A 754 12.40 22.07 16.87
CA GLU A 754 12.57 23.53 16.79
C GLU A 754 14.03 24.03 16.89
N PRO A 755 14.92 23.52 17.78
CA PRO A 755 16.29 24.00 17.83
C PRO A 755 17.16 23.53 16.64
N SER A 756 16.77 22.44 15.97
CA SER A 756 17.46 21.94 14.77
C SER A 756 16.92 22.56 13.48
N LEU A 757 15.78 23.25 13.53
CA LEU A 757 15.09 23.87 12.39
C LEU A 757 16.03 24.74 11.55
N GLY A 758 16.73 25.70 12.18
CA GLY A 758 17.61 26.62 11.48
C GLY A 758 18.77 25.93 10.76
N GLY A 759 19.34 24.91 11.38
CA GLY A 759 20.42 24.12 10.78
C GLY A 759 19.96 23.32 9.56
N VAL A 760 18.77 22.74 9.62
CA VAL A 760 18.20 21.96 8.52
C VAL A 760 17.73 22.86 7.37
N VAL A 761 17.10 24.00 7.67
CA VAL A 761 16.75 25.00 6.65
C VAL A 761 17.99 25.50 5.92
N HIS A 762 19.06 25.80 6.66
CA HIS A 762 20.34 26.20 6.07
C HIS A 762 20.91 25.09 5.18
N ASP A 763 20.94 23.83 5.63
CA ASP A 763 21.46 22.71 4.82
C ASP A 763 20.68 22.55 3.50
N ILE A 764 19.35 22.55 3.58
CA ILE A 764 18.48 22.40 2.42
C ILE A 764 18.69 23.54 1.42
N SER A 765 18.71 24.79 1.87
CA SER A 765 18.86 25.93 0.96
C SER A 765 20.28 26.12 0.41
N SER A 766 21.31 25.86 1.22
CA SER A 766 22.69 26.15 0.82
C SER A 766 23.40 24.95 0.18
N ALA A 767 23.38 23.79 0.83
CA ALA A 767 24.15 22.62 0.41
C ALA A 767 23.39 21.79 -0.63
N ARG A 768 22.06 21.75 -0.52
CA ARG A 768 21.20 20.92 -1.39
C ARG A 768 20.53 21.70 -2.51
N GLY A 769 20.70 23.03 -2.55
CA GLY A 769 20.07 23.89 -3.56
C GLY A 769 18.54 23.82 -3.55
N GLY A 770 17.94 23.48 -2.41
CA GLY A 770 16.51 23.33 -2.25
C GLY A 770 15.81 24.65 -1.94
N GLN A 771 14.62 24.85 -2.50
CA GLN A 771 13.77 25.99 -2.21
C GLN A 771 12.78 25.64 -1.10
N ILE A 772 12.82 26.39 0.00
CA ILE A 772 11.81 26.27 1.05
C ILE A 772 10.48 26.82 0.51
N VAL A 773 9.45 25.98 0.49
CA VAL A 773 8.09 26.36 0.08
C VAL A 773 7.34 26.91 1.27
N SER A 774 7.40 26.19 2.40
CA SER A 774 6.81 26.64 3.64
C SER A 774 7.61 26.15 4.85
N LEU A 775 7.59 26.97 5.89
CA LEU A 775 7.98 26.61 7.25
C LEU A 775 6.72 26.79 8.08
N ASP A 776 6.30 25.75 8.77
CA ASP A 776 5.01 25.77 9.44
C ASP A 776 4.97 26.83 10.57
N SER A 777 4.23 27.90 10.33
CA SER A 777 3.44 28.66 11.30
C SER A 777 1.98 28.21 11.17
N ASP A 778 1.34 27.85 12.28
CA ASP A 778 -0.05 27.36 12.35
C ASP A 778 -1.08 28.34 11.74
N ASP A 779 -1.24 28.39 10.42
CA ASP A 779 -2.37 29.08 9.81
C ASP A 779 -3.15 28.15 8.89
N ALA A 780 -4.23 27.61 9.46
CA ALA A 780 -5.35 26.98 8.78
C ALA A 780 -6.16 27.98 7.92
N SER A 781 -5.51 28.89 7.18
CA SER A 781 -6.19 29.92 6.40
C SER A 781 -5.48 30.34 5.11
N ALA A 782 -5.00 29.40 4.29
CA ALA A 782 -4.68 29.69 2.89
C ALA A 782 -4.65 28.44 1.98
N SER A 783 -5.77 27.74 1.84
CA SER A 783 -6.01 26.87 0.69
C SER A 783 -7.10 27.48 -0.19
N THR A 784 -6.71 28.26 -1.19
CA THR A 784 -7.58 28.66 -2.30
C THR A 784 -7.71 27.49 -3.27
N GLY A 785 -8.61 26.57 -2.94
CA GLY A 785 -9.11 25.50 -3.80
C GLY A 785 -10.36 24.89 -3.15
N PRO A 786 -11.50 24.76 -3.85
CA PRO A 786 -12.74 24.30 -3.25
C PRO A 786 -12.75 22.77 -3.20
N GLU A 787 -12.08 22.18 -2.21
CA GLU A 787 -12.32 20.79 -1.82
C GLU A 787 -12.66 20.73 -0.32
N ALA A 788 -13.73 20.00 -0.02
CA ALA A 788 -14.43 20.06 1.24
C ALA A 788 -13.68 19.40 2.41
N GLY A 789 -13.51 20.17 3.50
CA GLY A 789 -13.62 19.66 4.87
C GLY A 789 -12.33 19.24 5.58
N ASP A 790 -11.62 20.20 6.19
CA ASP A 790 -10.74 19.91 7.35
C ASP A 790 -10.91 20.94 8.47
N ASN A 791 -12.16 21.29 8.78
CA ASN A 791 -12.53 22.11 9.94
C ASN A 791 -12.77 21.18 11.15
N LYS A 792 -11.75 20.41 11.55
CA LYS A 792 -11.84 19.61 12.79
C LYS A 792 -11.58 20.52 13.99
N PRO A 793 -12.38 20.45 15.06
CA PRO A 793 -12.13 21.22 16.27
C PRO A 793 -10.79 20.81 16.87
N VAL A 794 -9.93 21.79 17.16
CA VAL A 794 -8.66 21.57 17.86
C VAL A 794 -8.97 20.99 19.25
N ILE A 795 -8.45 19.80 19.53
CA ILE A 795 -8.64 19.14 20.83
C ILE A 795 -7.77 19.86 21.86
N ASP A 796 -8.41 20.37 22.92
CA ASP A 796 -7.71 20.99 24.05
C ASP A 796 -6.96 19.91 24.86
N PRO A 797 -5.61 19.94 24.93
CA PRO A 797 -4.83 18.97 25.69
C PRO A 797 -5.15 18.97 27.19
N ALA A 798 -5.64 20.08 27.74
CA ALA A 798 -5.96 20.19 29.16
C ALA A 798 -7.18 19.36 29.57
N ARG A 799 -8.08 19.07 28.60
CA ARG A 799 -9.25 18.21 28.81
C ARG A 799 -8.92 16.71 28.67
N ILE A 800 -7.73 16.37 28.19
CA ILE A 800 -7.32 14.98 28.02
C ILE A 800 -6.83 14.44 29.37
N TYR A 801 -7.52 13.43 29.89
CA TYR A 801 -7.02 12.66 31.03
C TYR A 801 -5.71 11.94 30.66
N ALA A 802 -4.68 12.13 31.48
CA ALA A 802 -3.38 11.50 31.33
C ALA A 802 -2.83 11.18 32.74
N PRO A 803 -2.55 9.90 33.06
CA PRO A 803 -2.08 9.52 34.40
C PRO A 803 -0.67 10.05 34.67
N PRO A 804 -0.25 10.19 35.94
CA PRO A 804 1.09 10.65 36.27
C PRO A 804 2.17 9.62 35.89
N ASP A 805 3.28 10.09 35.29
CA ASP A 805 4.43 9.27 34.94
C ASP A 805 5.48 9.26 36.08
N PRO A 806 6.16 8.12 36.36
CA PRO A 806 7.08 7.97 37.48
C PRO A 806 8.33 8.86 37.36
N PHE A 807 8.72 9.21 36.13
CA PHE A 807 9.88 10.06 35.84
C PHE A 807 9.50 11.51 35.47
N GLY A 808 8.21 11.86 35.51
CA GLY A 808 7.73 13.22 35.20
C GLY A 808 7.98 14.25 36.31
N GLY A 809 8.52 13.82 37.45
CA GLY A 809 8.75 14.61 38.65
C GLY A 809 10.05 15.42 38.66
N MET A 810 10.36 16.17 37.61
CA MET A 810 11.24 17.36 37.68
C MET A 810 11.13 18.12 36.35
N GLN A 811 10.49 19.30 36.37
CA GLN A 811 10.24 20.23 35.24
C GLN A 811 8.96 20.05 34.38
N ALA A 812 7.79 19.81 34.99
CA ALA A 812 6.52 19.84 34.24
C ALA A 812 5.46 20.80 34.81
N THR A 813 5.90 21.89 35.46
CA THR A 813 5.04 23.02 35.83
C THR A 813 5.68 24.30 35.29
N ASP A 814 4.92 25.04 34.47
CA ASP A 814 5.19 26.38 33.92
C ASP A 814 6.14 26.52 32.71
N GLY A 815 6.14 25.55 31.78
CA GLY A 815 6.95 25.65 30.54
C GLY A 815 6.45 24.90 29.31
N VAL A 816 5.15 24.56 29.22
CA VAL A 816 4.59 23.72 28.14
C VAL A 816 4.57 24.41 26.76
N HIS A 817 5.09 25.64 26.62
CA HIS A 817 5.04 26.39 25.36
C HIS A 817 6.32 26.40 24.50
N ALA A 818 7.42 25.71 24.83
CA ALA A 818 8.63 25.86 23.99
C ALA A 818 9.60 24.66 23.87
N ALA A 819 9.41 23.53 24.57
CA ALA A 819 10.38 22.44 24.56
C ALA A 819 9.85 21.19 23.84
N GLY A 820 10.20 21.04 22.56
CA GLY A 820 9.98 19.80 21.80
C GLY A 820 8.95 19.89 20.67
N ARG A 821 8.54 21.10 20.27
CA ARG A 821 7.65 21.26 19.11
C ARG A 821 8.36 20.81 17.84
N MET A 822 7.86 19.73 17.23
CA MET A 822 8.29 19.32 15.90
C MET A 822 7.74 20.35 14.90
N ARG A 823 8.61 20.85 14.04
CA ARG A 823 8.31 21.80 12.96
C ARG A 823 8.42 21.07 11.64
N GLN A 824 7.50 21.38 10.72
CA GLN A 824 7.57 20.90 9.36
C GLN A 824 8.20 21.95 8.45
N ILE A 825 9.17 21.48 7.66
CA ILE A 825 9.76 22.20 6.56
C ILE A 825 9.25 21.52 5.29
N VAL A 826 8.53 22.25 4.44
CA VAL A 826 8.21 21.78 3.10
C VAL A 826 9.17 22.46 2.14
N ALA A 827 9.96 21.68 1.42
CA ALA A 827 10.97 22.18 0.50
C ALA A 827 10.94 21.43 -0.84
N ARG A 828 11.18 22.15 -1.93
CA ARG A 828 11.44 21.61 -3.26
C ARG A 828 12.93 21.38 -3.39
N VAL A 829 13.37 20.14 -3.46
CA VAL A 829 14.80 19.79 -3.45
C VAL A 829 15.12 18.83 -4.61
N PRO A 830 16.20 19.04 -5.37
CA PRO A 830 16.63 18.10 -6.39
C PRO A 830 16.85 16.69 -5.82
N LEU A 831 16.30 15.66 -6.47
CA LEU A 831 16.36 14.28 -5.97
C LEU A 831 17.79 13.82 -5.69
N LYS A 832 18.74 14.21 -6.55
CA LYS A 832 20.16 13.85 -6.43
C LYS A 832 20.78 14.27 -5.10
N GLU A 833 20.37 15.41 -4.57
CA GLU A 833 20.88 15.94 -3.30
C GLU A 833 20.21 15.27 -2.08
N MET A 834 19.08 14.60 -2.30
CA MET A 834 18.35 13.90 -1.24
C MET A 834 18.76 12.42 -1.09
N VAL A 835 19.59 11.90 -2.00
CA VAL A 835 20.12 10.52 -1.92
C VAL A 835 20.97 10.37 -0.66
N GLY A 836 20.64 9.40 0.19
CA GLY A 836 21.32 9.18 1.47
C GLY A 836 21.08 10.26 2.55
N TYR A 837 20.20 11.24 2.29
CA TYR A 837 20.03 12.41 3.17
C TYR A 837 19.56 12.05 4.59
N LEU A 838 18.82 10.94 4.78
CA LEU A 838 18.29 10.56 6.10
C LEU A 838 19.40 10.41 7.15
N LYS A 839 20.54 9.84 6.77
CA LYS A 839 21.69 9.69 7.69
C LYS A 839 22.25 11.05 8.10
N HIS A 840 22.34 11.97 7.16
CA HIS A 840 22.81 13.33 7.41
C HIS A 840 21.82 14.13 8.26
N LEU A 841 20.54 14.09 7.91
CA LEU A 841 19.46 14.72 8.67
C LEU A 841 19.43 14.21 10.11
N ARG A 842 19.53 12.90 10.33
CA ARG A 842 19.61 12.32 11.68
C ARG A 842 20.84 12.82 12.43
N SER A 843 21.99 12.97 11.78
CA SER A 843 23.16 13.57 12.43
C SER A 843 22.92 15.03 12.84
N LEU A 844 22.28 15.83 11.97
CA LEU A 844 21.98 17.24 12.23
C LEU A 844 20.97 17.44 13.37
N THR A 845 20.06 16.48 13.54
CA THR A 845 18.90 16.56 14.45
C THR A 845 19.03 15.64 15.67
N LYS A 846 20.25 15.14 15.93
CA LYS A 846 20.53 14.17 17.01
C LYS A 846 19.59 12.95 17.00
N GLY A 847 19.24 12.49 15.79
CA GLY A 847 18.44 11.32 15.52
C GLY A 847 16.94 11.57 15.39
N ARG A 848 16.45 12.80 15.63
CA ARG A 848 15.01 13.11 15.71
C ARG A 848 14.38 13.52 14.38
N GLY A 849 15.19 13.94 13.42
CA GLY A 849 14.75 14.39 12.12
C GLY A 849 14.32 13.23 11.23
N THR A 850 13.12 13.37 10.68
CA THR A 850 12.59 12.46 9.66
C THR A 850 12.16 13.28 8.46
N PHE A 851 12.13 12.69 7.28
CA PHE A 851 11.52 13.34 6.13
C PHE A 851 10.81 12.33 5.25
N THR A 852 9.81 12.80 4.52
CA THR A 852 9.17 12.09 3.42
C THR A 852 9.31 12.93 2.16
N MET A 853 9.29 12.28 1.01
CA MET A 853 9.41 12.97 -0.26
C MET A 853 8.45 12.37 -1.29
N LYS A 854 7.89 13.23 -2.14
CA LYS A 854 7.15 12.82 -3.34
C LYS A 854 7.72 13.55 -4.54
N VAL A 855 7.62 12.96 -5.73
CA VAL A 855 7.98 13.65 -6.97
C VAL A 855 7.04 14.85 -7.11
N ASP A 856 7.62 16.05 -7.27
CA ASP A 856 6.87 17.28 -7.50
C ASP A 856 6.73 17.51 -9.00
N GLN A 857 7.86 17.81 -9.65
CA GLN A 857 7.95 18.02 -11.10
C GLN A 857 9.39 17.87 -11.57
N PHE A 858 9.57 17.80 -12.89
CA PHE A 858 10.89 17.98 -13.51
C PHE A 858 11.17 19.47 -13.64
N GLU A 859 12.36 19.91 -13.22
CA GLU A 859 12.79 21.30 -13.32
C GLU A 859 14.06 21.42 -14.15
N ARG A 860 14.20 22.54 -14.87
CA ARG A 860 15.38 22.82 -15.69
C ARG A 860 16.60 23.03 -14.79
N MET A 861 17.68 22.34 -15.12
CA MET A 861 18.94 22.44 -14.39
C MET A 861 19.68 23.74 -14.73
N SER A 862 20.35 24.31 -13.74
CA SER A 862 21.26 25.45 -13.96
C SER A 862 22.49 25.03 -14.78
N SER A 863 23.08 25.95 -15.55
CA SER A 863 24.25 25.64 -16.38
C SER A 863 25.46 25.15 -15.57
N GLN A 864 25.60 25.59 -14.31
CA GLN A 864 26.63 25.08 -13.40
C GLN A 864 26.36 23.62 -13.03
N ARG A 865 25.11 23.29 -12.69
CA ARG A 865 24.70 21.93 -12.31
C ARG A 865 24.84 20.94 -13.47
N VAL A 866 24.50 21.36 -14.69
CA VAL A 866 24.73 20.56 -15.90
C VAL A 866 26.21 20.24 -16.09
N LYS A 867 27.12 21.21 -15.88
CA LYS A 867 28.57 20.96 -15.96
C LYS A 867 29.04 19.93 -14.92
N VAL A 868 28.55 20.01 -13.69
CA VAL A 868 28.87 19.05 -12.62
C VAL A 868 28.40 17.65 -13.00
N LEU A 869 27.14 17.49 -13.42
CA LEU A 869 26.61 16.21 -13.85
C LEU A 869 27.39 15.62 -15.04
N MET A 870 27.75 16.45 -16.01
CA MET A 870 28.53 16.01 -17.17
C MET A 870 29.96 15.60 -16.76
N GLY A 871 30.53 16.23 -15.73
CA GLY A 871 31.77 15.79 -15.09
C GLY A 871 31.62 14.42 -14.43
N GLU A 872 30.58 14.22 -13.63
CA GLU A 872 30.26 12.94 -12.98
C GLU A 872 30.03 11.82 -13.99
N MET A 873 29.27 12.07 -15.07
CA MET A 873 29.01 11.09 -16.12
C MET A 873 30.28 10.70 -16.91
N ARG A 874 31.26 11.61 -17.00
CA ARG A 874 32.56 11.34 -17.64
C ARG A 874 33.57 10.70 -16.69
N GLY A 875 33.40 10.87 -15.37
CA GLY A 875 34.31 10.43 -14.32
C GLY A 875 34.00 9.06 -13.69
N GLY A 876 33.18 8.21 -14.32
CA GLY A 876 32.84 6.87 -13.81
C GLY A 876 33.94 5.80 -13.94
N LEU A 877 35.21 6.19 -13.91
CA LEU A 877 36.38 5.32 -13.80
C LEU A 877 37.24 5.85 -12.64
N ASP A 878 36.77 5.66 -11.41
CA ASP A 878 37.61 5.61 -10.21
C ASP A 878 36.89 4.77 -9.13
#